data_AF-A0A8R2B4J9-F1
#
_entry.id   AF-A0A8R2B4J9-F1
#
_cell.length_a   1.000
_cell.length_b   1.000
_cell.length_c   1.000
_cell.angle_alpha   90.00
_cell.angle_beta   90.00
_cell.angle_gamma   90.00
#
_symmetry.space_group_name_H-M   'P 1'
#
loop_
_entity.id
_entity.type
_entity.pdbx_description
1 polymer ?
#
loop_
_entity_poly.entity_id
_entity_poly.type
_entity_poly.pdbx_seq_one_letter_code
_entity_poly.pdbx_strand_id
1 'polypeptide(L)'
;MENYQVKLKEFIENKKYLDDQQFTDIAEYICENTVSNELLDLVLKYLEIYSQQISCISKRLFVHLLSNTEKEALHPLVLFLALRHNDIDYNLNLDNLSVEKWTYLMSAFYQRIPEMLFDPVLIRNMKDKINAYKMLIESPQWFNENRDIFIGLHLIEFDEDECGKLFTKLKINWSIFKITATAVSFVDLVAAKCNKELEFTQFLITALFSLPPESDDIAWLSNQIINNLKLLETNCPIEISDWDAITIKAIKYGLVEENPEYGFIRVLRKLVKKANIDKSILSKTFELLAGYSQFSNIMLNRGAKQIQKEEVLRLIETLVKKEPSIMALSHVPLFLCSYNASLSVVDQILLRILFRYEENSIPMSNYRPYLWGSFAISHYQVKNHLISKTLNSFPSTTEVLSYIPLKRLKETISCFPINRPLNIKDQKIVLYTTKDSKDPSQMFDPAFFLPMISSLLATEAPLSIEKFSRNGCLSMVLACLSSYDCLMRKAAYHVLTLLRSHLFCRRAENLFWDHFSSWVAQGIQDLHLKPPPQLSMIQALFLGRMVLAMANHEKGIETTCCKILLARPAARLNHIPEFKSFLTAYSEHKDKTIHNRWFFEILRDGTRSASDWLVLKNMDLFNLFLVIFKCGLQKDRLLILKIMEATFRIHPATNGGTGPWALSLMMAIIIEWKLVYKFTSS
;
A
#
# COMPACT_ATOMS: atom_id res chain seq x y z
N MET A 1 -31.92 63.07 -3.13
CA MET A 1 -31.94 61.63 -3.45
C MET A 1 -32.11 61.38 -4.95
N GLU A 2 -33.23 61.79 -5.58
CA GLU A 2 -33.50 61.56 -7.02
C GLU A 2 -32.42 62.14 -7.96
N ASN A 3 -31.91 63.34 -7.66
CA ASN A 3 -30.88 64.00 -8.48
C ASN A 3 -29.56 63.19 -8.55
N TYR A 4 -29.16 62.54 -7.45
CA TYR A 4 -27.97 61.69 -7.41
C TYR A 4 -28.19 60.32 -8.08
N GLN A 5 -29.39 59.75 -7.98
CA GLN A 5 -29.75 58.51 -8.66
C GLN A 5 -29.75 58.67 -10.19
N VAL A 6 -30.33 59.76 -10.70
CA VAL A 6 -30.35 60.08 -12.14
C VAL A 6 -28.92 60.32 -12.63
N LYS A 7 -28.12 61.09 -11.88
CA LYS A 7 -26.72 61.38 -12.22
C LYS A 7 -25.84 60.12 -12.24
N LEU A 8 -25.96 59.23 -11.25
CA LEU A 8 -25.21 57.96 -11.25
C LEU A 8 -25.64 57.04 -12.40
N LYS A 9 -26.93 56.92 -12.71
CA LYS A 9 -27.41 56.13 -13.86
C LYS A 9 -26.84 56.65 -15.17
N GLU A 10 -26.91 57.95 -15.41
CA GLU A 10 -26.39 58.58 -16.63
C GLU A 10 -24.88 58.38 -16.79
N PHE A 11 -24.11 58.46 -15.70
CA PHE A 11 -22.66 58.26 -15.74
C PHE A 11 -22.25 56.80 -15.93
N ILE A 12 -23.00 55.85 -15.34
CA ILE A 12 -22.83 54.41 -15.56
C ILE A 12 -23.14 54.05 -17.02
N GLU A 13 -24.28 54.51 -17.56
CA GLU A 13 -24.71 54.21 -18.94
C GLU A 13 -23.75 54.79 -19.98
N ASN A 14 -23.23 56.00 -19.73
CA ASN A 14 -22.29 56.67 -20.62
C ASN A 14 -20.82 56.34 -20.36
N LYS A 15 -20.50 55.47 -19.39
CA LYS A 15 -19.12 55.14 -18.95
C LYS A 15 -18.26 56.39 -18.74
N LYS A 16 -18.78 57.38 -18.00
CA LYS A 16 -18.05 58.60 -17.64
C LYS A 16 -17.55 58.54 -16.20
N TYR A 17 -16.33 59.02 -15.99
CA TYR A 17 -15.71 59.17 -14.67
C TYR A 17 -16.29 60.41 -13.96
N LEU A 18 -16.80 60.26 -12.73
CA LEU A 18 -17.12 61.39 -11.86
C LEU A 18 -15.82 61.97 -11.28
N ASP A 19 -15.75 63.29 -11.17
CA ASP A 19 -14.68 63.94 -10.40
C ASP A 19 -14.72 63.52 -8.92
N ASP A 20 -13.54 63.42 -8.29
CA ASP A 20 -13.40 62.83 -6.95
C ASP A 20 -14.16 63.64 -5.88
N GLN A 21 -14.24 64.97 -6.05
CA GLN A 21 -15.05 65.82 -5.17
C GLN A 21 -16.55 65.51 -5.31
N GLN A 22 -17.04 65.29 -6.53
CA GLN A 22 -18.44 65.00 -6.78
C GLN A 22 -18.85 63.61 -6.24
N PHE A 23 -17.93 62.65 -6.28
CA PHE A 23 -18.16 61.34 -5.67
C PHE A 23 -18.13 61.43 -4.13
N THR A 24 -17.24 62.26 -3.58
CA THR A 24 -17.19 62.55 -2.14
C THR A 24 -18.49 63.18 -1.64
N ASP A 25 -19.08 64.13 -2.39
CA ASP A 25 -20.36 64.75 -2.04
C ASP A 25 -21.51 63.71 -2.01
N ILE A 26 -21.48 62.71 -2.91
CA ILE A 26 -22.43 61.58 -2.90
C ILE A 26 -22.21 60.71 -1.67
N ALA A 27 -20.95 60.42 -1.33
CA ALA A 27 -20.60 59.64 -0.14
C ALA A 27 -21.02 60.33 1.17
N GLU A 28 -20.81 61.64 1.29
CA GLU A 28 -21.25 62.45 2.44
C GLU A 28 -22.77 62.51 2.52
N TYR A 29 -23.46 62.67 1.38
CA TYR A 29 -24.93 62.62 1.35
C TYR A 29 -25.47 61.29 1.88
N ILE A 30 -24.82 60.16 1.57
CA ILE A 30 -25.20 58.85 2.10
C ILE A 30 -24.93 58.75 3.61
N CYS A 31 -23.87 59.38 4.12
CA CYS A 31 -23.58 59.42 5.57
C CYS A 31 -24.63 60.20 6.38
N GLU A 32 -25.18 61.27 5.80
CA GLU A 32 -26.07 62.18 6.52
C GLU A 32 -27.55 61.79 6.45
N ASN A 33 -27.90 60.84 5.58
CA ASN A 33 -29.29 60.48 5.30
C ASN A 33 -29.53 58.96 5.37
N THR A 34 -30.77 58.55 5.63
CA THR A 34 -31.23 57.18 5.40
C THR A 34 -31.56 57.02 3.91
N VAL A 35 -30.86 56.11 3.23
CA VAL A 35 -30.86 56.00 1.76
C VAL A 35 -31.57 54.74 1.31
N SER A 36 -32.23 54.78 0.14
CA SER A 36 -32.85 53.60 -0.49
C SER A 36 -31.80 52.61 -1.04
N ASN A 37 -32.11 51.30 -1.00
CA ASN A 37 -31.23 50.26 -1.57
C ASN A 37 -30.91 50.51 -3.06
N GLU A 38 -31.83 51.11 -3.81
CA GLU A 38 -31.60 51.44 -5.23
C GLU A 38 -30.41 52.40 -5.44
N LEU A 39 -30.21 53.38 -4.54
CA LEU A 39 -29.04 54.26 -4.64
C LEU A 39 -27.75 53.51 -4.25
N LEU A 40 -27.82 52.62 -3.26
CA LEU A 40 -26.67 51.79 -2.86
C LEU A 40 -26.26 50.80 -3.96
N ASP A 41 -27.22 50.22 -4.69
CA ASP A 41 -26.97 49.35 -5.85
C ASP A 41 -26.34 50.10 -7.02
N LEU A 42 -26.73 51.36 -7.24
CA LEU A 42 -26.10 52.22 -8.26
C LEU A 42 -24.67 52.59 -7.88
N VAL A 43 -24.41 52.88 -6.61
CA VAL A 43 -23.05 53.13 -6.10
C VAL A 43 -22.18 51.88 -6.25
N LEU A 44 -22.71 50.70 -5.95
CA LEU A 44 -22.00 49.44 -6.17
C LEU A 44 -21.63 49.23 -7.64
N LYS A 45 -22.61 49.33 -8.55
CA LYS A 45 -22.38 49.19 -10.01
C LYS A 45 -21.38 50.20 -10.54
N TYR A 46 -21.39 51.43 -10.01
CA TYR A 46 -20.45 52.46 -10.40
C TYR A 46 -19.02 52.12 -9.93
N LEU A 47 -18.87 51.72 -8.65
CA LEU A 47 -17.57 51.32 -8.09
C LEU A 47 -17.01 50.03 -8.71
N GLU A 48 -17.87 49.12 -9.20
CA GLU A 48 -17.46 47.97 -10.00
C GLU A 48 -16.75 48.37 -11.30
N ILE A 49 -17.17 49.48 -11.91
CA ILE A 49 -16.58 50.02 -13.15
C ILE A 49 -15.35 50.88 -12.84
N TYR A 50 -15.40 51.67 -11.75
CA TYR A 50 -14.38 52.65 -11.37
C TYR A 50 -13.80 52.38 -9.98
N SER A 51 -13.08 51.27 -9.83
CA SER A 51 -12.51 50.85 -8.54
C SER A 51 -11.47 51.82 -7.95
N GLN A 52 -10.94 52.76 -8.73
CA GLN A 52 -9.97 53.76 -8.26
C GLN A 52 -10.58 54.76 -7.26
N GLN A 53 -11.90 55.00 -7.30
CA GLN A 53 -12.58 55.96 -6.43
C GLN A 53 -12.92 55.42 -5.04
N ILE A 54 -12.50 54.18 -4.76
CA ILE A 54 -12.66 53.56 -3.45
C ILE A 54 -11.89 54.34 -2.37
N SER A 55 -10.77 54.99 -2.72
CA SER A 55 -10.00 55.84 -1.80
C SER A 55 -10.78 57.08 -1.31
N CYS A 56 -11.81 57.50 -2.04
CA CYS A 56 -12.66 58.64 -1.67
C CYS A 56 -13.75 58.26 -0.65
N ILE A 57 -13.87 56.98 -0.31
CA ILE A 57 -14.87 56.49 0.65
C ILE A 57 -14.34 56.74 2.06
N SER A 58 -15.03 57.62 2.79
CA SER A 58 -14.66 57.95 4.17
C SER A 58 -15.05 56.84 5.15
N LYS A 59 -14.30 56.76 6.26
CA LYS A 59 -14.59 55.84 7.39
C LYS A 59 -15.99 55.96 7.93
N ARG A 60 -16.49 57.18 7.95
CA ARG A 60 -17.83 57.50 8.43
C ARG A 60 -18.90 56.80 7.59
N LEU A 61 -18.70 56.71 6.27
CA LEU A 61 -19.64 56.05 5.36
C LEU A 61 -19.71 54.55 5.60
N PHE A 62 -18.55 53.88 5.73
CA PHE A 62 -18.53 52.43 5.97
C PHE A 62 -19.19 52.06 7.31
N VAL A 63 -18.92 52.83 8.37
CA VAL A 63 -19.56 52.65 9.68
C VAL A 63 -21.06 52.91 9.59
N HIS A 64 -21.48 53.97 8.89
CA HIS A 64 -22.90 54.28 8.68
C HIS A 64 -23.63 53.16 7.94
N LEU A 65 -23.05 52.62 6.87
CA LEU A 65 -23.61 51.50 6.10
C LEU A 65 -23.73 50.22 6.94
N LEU A 66 -22.81 49.99 7.88
CA LEU A 66 -22.90 48.87 8.83
C LEU A 66 -24.02 49.09 9.85
N SER A 67 -24.18 50.30 10.39
CA SER A 67 -25.17 50.62 11.42
C SER A 67 -26.61 50.75 10.90
N ASN A 68 -26.81 51.15 9.64
CA ASN A 68 -28.14 51.47 9.08
C ASN A 68 -28.82 50.32 8.32
N THR A 69 -28.41 49.07 8.55
CA THR A 69 -29.09 47.92 7.95
C THR A 69 -30.17 47.38 8.89
N GLU A 70 -31.44 47.60 8.59
CA GLU A 70 -32.54 47.02 9.40
C GLU A 70 -32.76 45.51 9.12
N LYS A 71 -32.24 44.97 8.02
CA LYS A 71 -32.40 43.56 7.62
C LYS A 71 -31.34 42.63 8.25
N GLU A 72 -31.64 41.35 8.34
CA GLU A 72 -30.74 40.27 8.80
C GLU A 72 -29.49 40.05 7.90
N ALA A 73 -29.47 40.62 6.69
CA ALA A 73 -28.37 40.50 5.74
C ALA A 73 -27.70 41.87 5.43
N LEU A 74 -26.37 41.86 5.28
CA LEU A 74 -25.59 43.02 4.86
C LEU A 74 -25.82 43.33 3.37
N HIS A 75 -25.84 44.61 3.01
CA HIS A 75 -25.95 45.04 1.61
C HIS A 75 -24.70 44.60 0.80
N PRO A 76 -24.82 44.14 -0.46
CA PRO A 76 -23.68 43.73 -1.28
C PRO A 76 -22.57 44.78 -1.42
N LEU A 77 -22.92 46.06 -1.38
CA LEU A 77 -21.97 47.17 -1.34
C LEU A 77 -21.00 47.06 -0.14
N VAL A 78 -21.48 46.67 1.04
CA VAL A 78 -20.64 46.50 2.24
C VAL A 78 -19.62 45.37 2.02
N LEU A 79 -20.05 44.26 1.41
CA LEU A 79 -19.18 43.14 1.07
C LEU A 79 -18.14 43.53 0.01
N PHE A 80 -18.54 44.30 -1.00
CA PHE A 80 -17.66 44.82 -2.06
C PHE A 80 -16.55 45.73 -1.51
N LEU A 81 -16.89 46.57 -0.53
CA LEU A 81 -15.96 47.47 0.15
C LEU A 81 -15.05 46.70 1.13
N ALA A 82 -15.61 45.73 1.87
CA ALA A 82 -14.84 44.88 2.78
C ALA A 82 -13.75 44.07 2.03
N LEU A 83 -14.04 43.57 0.82
CA LEU A 83 -13.06 42.86 -0.01
C LEU A 83 -11.90 43.74 -0.52
N ARG A 84 -12.02 45.07 -0.48
CA ARG A 84 -11.02 46.05 -0.98
C ARG A 84 -10.49 46.98 0.12
N HIS A 85 -10.47 46.48 1.35
CA HIS A 85 -10.08 47.23 2.54
C HIS A 85 -8.64 47.79 2.51
N ASN A 86 -7.69 47.21 1.76
CA ASN A 86 -6.32 47.76 1.69
C ASN A 86 -6.26 49.16 1.04
N ASP A 87 -7.29 49.54 0.29
CA ASP A 87 -7.40 50.86 -0.32
C ASP A 87 -8.05 51.89 0.63
N ILE A 88 -8.44 51.47 1.84
CA ILE A 88 -9.13 52.30 2.82
C ILE A 88 -8.57 52.08 4.23
N ASP A 89 -7.96 53.12 4.80
CA ASP A 89 -7.26 53.07 6.08
C ASP A 89 -8.25 53.04 7.27
N TYR A 90 -8.75 51.85 7.64
CA TYR A 90 -9.72 51.69 8.72
C TYR A 90 -9.17 50.94 9.93
N ASN A 91 -9.26 51.61 11.08
CA ASN A 91 -9.32 50.96 12.38
C ASN A 91 -10.80 50.59 12.65
N LEU A 92 -11.19 49.34 12.37
CA LEU A 92 -12.56 48.84 12.43
C LEU A 92 -12.99 48.58 13.88
N ASN A 93 -13.60 49.57 14.53
CA ASN A 93 -14.33 49.32 15.77
C ASN A 93 -15.69 48.70 15.44
N LEU A 94 -15.78 47.36 15.55
CA LEU A 94 -16.95 46.56 15.16
C LEU A 94 -17.84 46.20 16.36
N ASP A 95 -17.64 46.81 17.53
CA ASP A 95 -18.25 46.41 18.80
C ASP A 95 -19.79 46.41 18.77
N ASN A 96 -20.41 47.27 17.96
CA ASN A 96 -21.87 47.46 17.93
C ASN A 96 -22.65 46.53 16.98
N LEU A 97 -21.99 45.65 16.22
CA LEU A 97 -22.67 44.71 15.30
C LEU A 97 -23.19 43.45 16.02
N SER A 98 -24.39 42.99 15.65
CA SER A 98 -24.93 41.68 16.07
C SER A 98 -24.03 40.54 15.60
N VAL A 99 -24.01 39.42 16.35
CA VAL A 99 -23.13 38.27 16.06
C VAL A 99 -23.31 37.78 14.62
N GLU A 100 -24.54 37.66 14.13
CA GLU A 100 -24.89 37.19 12.78
C GLU A 100 -24.31 38.10 11.67
N LYS A 101 -24.51 39.42 11.78
CA LYS A 101 -23.98 40.38 10.80
C LYS A 101 -22.47 40.48 10.83
N TRP A 102 -21.92 40.45 12.05
CA TRP A 102 -20.49 40.42 12.28
C TRP A 102 -19.88 39.17 11.62
N THR A 103 -20.51 38.00 11.76
CA THR A 103 -20.05 36.76 11.12
C THR A 103 -20.12 36.77 9.59
N TYR A 104 -21.17 37.36 8.98
CA TYR A 104 -21.26 37.53 7.51
C TYR A 104 -20.19 38.48 6.96
N LEU A 105 -19.84 39.53 7.70
CA LEU A 105 -18.76 40.44 7.33
C LEU A 105 -17.41 39.72 7.36
N MET A 106 -17.18 38.87 8.36
CA MET A 106 -15.93 38.13 8.51
C MET A 106 -15.74 37.01 7.48
N SER A 107 -16.80 36.35 7.02
CA SER A 107 -16.70 35.38 5.93
C SER A 107 -16.33 36.04 4.59
N ALA A 108 -16.60 37.33 4.40
CA ALA A 108 -16.12 38.10 3.25
C ALA A 108 -14.64 38.50 3.40
N PHE A 109 -14.24 38.95 4.60
CA PHE A 109 -12.83 39.20 4.92
C PHE A 109 -11.95 37.94 4.83
N TYR A 110 -12.55 36.75 5.00
CA TYR A 110 -11.89 35.45 4.95
C TYR A 110 -11.06 35.21 3.67
N GLN A 111 -11.50 35.70 2.50
CA GLN A 111 -10.78 35.52 1.23
C GLN A 111 -9.37 36.17 1.19
N ARG A 112 -9.04 37.03 2.18
CA ARG A 112 -7.76 37.74 2.29
C ARG A 112 -7.08 37.64 3.66
N ILE A 113 -7.43 36.63 4.48
CA ILE A 113 -6.85 36.44 5.81
C ILE A 113 -5.32 36.55 5.89
N PRO A 114 -4.50 36.05 4.94
CA PRO A 114 -3.04 36.20 5.02
C PRO A 114 -2.54 37.64 5.18
N GLU A 115 -3.31 38.63 4.69
CA GLU A 115 -2.99 40.07 4.78
C GLU A 115 -3.55 40.73 6.06
N MET A 116 -4.66 40.22 6.61
CA MET A 116 -5.35 40.78 7.79
C MET A 116 -4.86 40.22 9.13
N LEU A 117 -4.06 39.14 9.13
CA LEU A 117 -3.46 38.52 10.33
C LEU A 117 -2.54 39.43 11.15
N PHE A 118 -2.23 40.63 10.63
CA PHE A 118 -1.37 41.62 11.29
C PHE A 118 -2.12 42.69 12.08
N ASP A 119 -3.46 42.68 12.11
CA ASP A 119 -4.25 43.60 12.95
C ASP A 119 -4.71 42.93 14.27
N PRO A 120 -4.03 43.19 15.41
CA PRO A 120 -4.37 42.60 16.70
C PRO A 120 -5.71 43.08 17.27
N VAL A 121 -6.26 44.22 16.82
CA VAL A 121 -7.55 44.74 17.30
C VAL A 121 -8.70 43.93 16.73
N LEU A 122 -8.62 43.60 15.44
CA LEU A 122 -9.64 42.81 14.76
C LEU A 122 -9.74 41.41 15.37
N ILE A 123 -8.59 40.77 15.64
CA ILE A 123 -8.49 39.41 16.19
C ILE A 123 -9.05 39.33 17.61
N ARG A 124 -8.70 40.29 18.48
CA ARG A 124 -9.28 40.42 19.83
C ARG A 124 -10.81 40.58 19.78
N ASN A 125 -11.31 41.43 18.88
CA ASN A 125 -12.75 41.63 18.72
C ASN A 125 -13.47 40.36 18.23
N MET A 126 -12.80 39.51 17.42
CA MET A 126 -13.37 38.22 17.02
C MET A 126 -13.52 37.27 18.21
N LYS A 127 -12.51 37.22 19.07
CA LYS A 127 -12.48 36.34 20.24
C LYS A 127 -13.56 36.69 21.25
N ASP A 128 -13.78 37.98 21.49
CA ASP A 128 -14.80 38.45 22.44
C ASP A 128 -16.23 38.22 21.92
N LYS A 129 -16.43 38.19 20.59
CA LYS A 129 -17.76 38.02 19.97
C LYS A 129 -18.11 36.59 19.59
N ILE A 130 -17.15 35.80 19.10
CA ILE A 130 -17.39 34.40 18.70
C ILE A 130 -17.13 33.49 19.89
N ASN A 131 -18.21 33.07 20.55
CA ASN A 131 -18.13 31.97 21.50
C ASN A 131 -18.04 30.63 20.75
N ALA A 132 -16.81 30.12 20.56
CA ALA A 132 -16.55 28.88 19.84
C ALA A 132 -17.33 27.66 20.39
N TYR A 133 -17.53 27.58 21.71
CA TYR A 133 -18.36 26.54 22.33
C TYR A 133 -19.82 26.64 21.88
N LYS A 134 -20.39 27.84 21.92
CA LYS A 134 -21.78 28.11 21.51
C LYS A 134 -21.98 27.74 20.04
N MET A 135 -21.02 28.12 19.18
CA MET A 135 -21.09 27.82 17.75
C MET A 135 -20.98 26.32 17.44
N LEU A 136 -20.11 25.59 18.14
CA LEU A 136 -19.96 24.14 17.98
C LEU A 136 -21.23 23.36 18.38
N ILE A 137 -21.93 23.79 19.43
CA ILE A 137 -23.09 23.06 19.98
C ILE A 137 -24.41 23.56 19.40
N GLU A 138 -24.65 24.87 19.39
CA GLU A 138 -25.94 25.46 19.02
C GLU A 138 -26.07 25.73 17.52
N SER A 139 -24.96 25.84 16.77
CA SER A 139 -24.97 26.19 15.34
C SER A 139 -23.94 25.41 14.50
N PRO A 140 -23.97 24.06 14.53
CA PRO A 140 -22.94 23.23 13.90
C PRO A 140 -22.87 23.37 12.38
N GLN A 141 -23.98 23.66 11.70
CA GLN A 141 -23.97 23.88 10.25
C GLN A 141 -23.16 25.13 9.88
N TRP A 142 -23.41 26.23 10.59
CA TRP A 142 -22.68 27.48 10.41
C TRP A 142 -21.20 27.33 10.74
N PHE A 143 -20.87 26.58 11.80
CA PHE A 143 -19.48 26.25 12.14
C PHE A 143 -18.77 25.53 10.99
N ASN A 144 -19.43 24.57 10.33
CA ASN A 144 -18.85 23.82 9.23
C ASN A 144 -18.59 24.71 8.00
N GLU A 145 -19.52 25.62 7.68
CA GLU A 145 -19.40 26.58 6.58
C GLU A 145 -18.26 27.58 6.80
N ASN A 146 -17.95 27.89 8.07
CA ASN A 146 -16.95 28.88 8.47
C ASN A 146 -15.72 28.26 9.18
N ARG A 147 -15.42 26.99 8.90
CA ARG A 147 -14.40 26.19 9.60
C ARG A 147 -13.03 26.88 9.69
N ASP A 148 -12.68 27.61 8.64
CA ASP A 148 -11.34 28.14 8.48
C ASP A 148 -11.10 29.38 9.38
N ILE A 149 -12.18 30.12 9.73
CA ILE A 149 -12.13 31.19 10.73
C ILE A 149 -11.70 30.61 12.08
N PHE A 150 -12.27 29.48 12.46
CA PHE A 150 -11.95 28.81 13.74
C PHE A 150 -10.55 28.23 13.75
N ILE A 151 -10.08 27.65 12.64
CA ILE A 151 -8.69 27.18 12.51
C ILE A 151 -7.71 28.37 12.62
N GLY A 152 -8.01 29.49 11.96
CA GLY A 152 -7.21 30.73 12.06
C GLY A 152 -7.15 31.28 13.48
N LEU A 153 -8.31 31.42 14.14
CA LEU A 153 -8.39 31.89 15.53
C LEU A 153 -7.59 30.97 16.47
N HIS A 154 -7.71 29.65 16.30
CA HIS A 154 -6.93 28.68 17.06
C HIS A 154 -5.43 28.92 16.93
N LEU A 155 -4.90 29.15 15.71
CA LEU A 155 -3.47 29.32 15.49
C LEU A 155 -2.89 30.57 16.16
N ILE A 156 -3.65 31.65 16.23
CA ILE A 156 -3.13 32.97 16.64
C ILE A 156 -3.34 33.25 18.14
N GLU A 157 -4.50 32.90 18.70
CA GLU A 157 -4.93 33.49 19.97
C GLU A 157 -5.43 32.54 21.06
N PHE A 158 -5.71 31.28 20.74
CA PHE A 158 -6.01 30.30 21.79
C PHE A 158 -4.71 29.84 22.46
N ASP A 159 -4.52 30.27 23.70
CA ASP A 159 -3.47 29.75 24.58
C ASP A 159 -3.87 28.38 25.18
N GLU A 160 -2.94 27.74 25.89
CA GLU A 160 -3.14 26.41 26.48
C GLU A 160 -4.28 26.40 27.52
N ASP A 161 -4.41 27.45 28.33
CA ASP A 161 -5.41 27.57 29.39
C ASP A 161 -6.83 27.76 28.84
N GLU A 162 -6.98 28.57 27.79
CA GLU A 162 -8.24 28.78 27.09
C GLU A 162 -8.68 27.52 26.35
N CYS A 163 -7.75 26.83 25.67
CA CYS A 163 -8.01 25.52 25.09
C CYS A 163 -8.45 24.52 26.16
N GLY A 164 -7.81 24.51 27.34
CA GLY A 164 -8.19 23.66 28.46
C GLY A 164 -9.60 23.95 28.99
N LYS A 165 -9.98 25.23 29.14
CA LYS A 165 -11.34 25.64 29.56
C LYS A 165 -12.39 25.26 28.53
N LEU A 166 -12.12 25.51 27.25
CA LEU A 166 -13.00 25.14 26.15
C LEU A 166 -13.20 23.62 26.11
N PHE A 167 -12.10 22.86 26.16
CA PHE A 167 -12.14 21.40 26.16
C PHE A 167 -12.93 20.84 27.35
N THR A 168 -12.78 21.44 28.55
CA THR A 168 -13.51 20.99 29.75
C THR A 168 -15.01 21.24 29.63
N LYS A 169 -15.43 22.42 29.14
CA LYS A 169 -16.85 22.74 28.89
C LYS A 169 -17.47 21.80 27.87
N LEU A 170 -16.71 21.57 26.81
CA LEU A 170 -17.02 20.63 25.75
C LEU A 170 -17.20 19.23 26.38
N LYS A 171 -16.24 18.73 27.17
CA LYS A 171 -16.27 17.41 27.85
C LYS A 171 -17.53 17.12 28.65
N ILE A 172 -18.06 18.12 29.34
CA ILE A 172 -19.29 17.97 30.13
C ILE A 172 -20.52 17.70 29.23
N ASN A 173 -20.47 18.14 27.97
CA ASN A 173 -21.60 18.15 27.03
C ASN A 173 -21.37 17.27 25.78
N TRP A 174 -20.50 16.25 25.87
CA TRP A 174 -20.26 15.24 24.82
C TRP A 174 -21.52 14.59 24.26
N SER A 175 -22.56 14.43 25.07
CA SER A 175 -23.84 13.84 24.64
C SER A 175 -24.59 14.67 23.60
N ILE A 176 -24.37 15.98 23.55
CA ILE A 176 -25.06 16.92 22.64
C ILE A 176 -24.16 17.28 21.44
N PHE A 177 -22.89 16.89 21.47
CA PHE A 177 -21.90 17.24 20.45
C PHE A 177 -22.19 16.54 19.11
N LYS A 178 -22.46 17.33 18.07
CA LYS A 178 -22.67 16.82 16.71
C LYS A 178 -21.32 16.53 16.05
N ILE A 179 -21.09 15.27 15.71
CA ILE A 179 -19.85 14.81 15.11
C ILE A 179 -19.84 15.15 13.62
N THR A 180 -19.12 16.20 13.26
CA THR A 180 -18.85 16.58 11.87
C THR A 180 -17.34 16.59 11.63
N ALA A 181 -16.89 16.35 10.40
CA ALA A 181 -15.46 16.29 10.08
C ALA A 181 -14.70 17.56 10.48
N THR A 182 -15.33 18.71 10.30
CA THR A 182 -14.85 20.06 10.67
C THR A 182 -14.80 20.25 12.18
N ALA A 183 -15.86 19.89 12.91
CA ALA A 183 -15.88 20.01 14.37
C ALA A 183 -14.82 19.10 15.01
N VAL A 184 -14.68 17.85 14.55
CA VAL A 184 -13.65 16.94 15.04
C VAL A 184 -12.24 17.48 14.76
N SER A 185 -11.98 17.97 13.55
CA SER A 185 -10.66 18.53 13.19
C SER A 185 -10.29 19.75 14.06
N PHE A 186 -11.26 20.61 14.37
CA PHE A 186 -11.03 21.75 15.26
C PHE A 186 -10.77 21.31 16.70
N VAL A 187 -11.57 20.38 17.23
CA VAL A 187 -11.37 19.88 18.60
C VAL A 187 -10.08 19.08 18.73
N ASP A 188 -9.62 18.39 17.69
CA ASP A 188 -8.29 17.76 17.64
C ASP A 188 -7.17 18.80 17.83
N LEU A 189 -7.26 19.96 17.16
CA LEU A 189 -6.30 21.06 17.33
C LEU A 189 -6.34 21.62 18.76
N VAL A 190 -7.53 21.84 19.30
CA VAL A 190 -7.73 22.29 20.69
C VAL A 190 -7.11 21.29 21.67
N ALA A 191 -7.38 20.00 21.48
CA ALA A 191 -6.86 18.93 22.33
C ALA A 191 -5.33 18.82 22.26
N ALA A 192 -4.74 19.01 21.07
CA ALA A 192 -3.30 19.00 20.87
C ALA A 192 -2.60 20.17 21.59
N LYS A 193 -3.23 21.36 21.63
CA LYS A 193 -2.67 22.50 22.37
C LYS A 193 -2.72 22.34 23.88
N CYS A 194 -3.69 21.61 24.42
CA CYS A 194 -3.85 21.44 25.87
C CYS A 194 -3.47 20.05 26.39
N ASN A 195 -2.75 19.24 25.60
CA ASN A 195 -2.30 17.90 25.96
C ASN A 195 -3.45 16.95 26.37
N LYS A 196 -4.60 17.05 25.69
CA LYS A 196 -5.85 16.30 25.96
C LYS A 196 -6.24 15.36 24.82
N GLU A 197 -5.31 15.03 23.92
CA GLU A 197 -5.57 14.20 22.73
C GLU A 197 -6.05 12.79 23.09
N LEU A 198 -5.56 12.24 24.20
CA LEU A 198 -5.98 10.95 24.72
C LEU A 198 -7.46 10.93 25.09
N GLU A 199 -7.93 11.94 25.84
CA GLU A 199 -9.32 12.06 26.29
C GLU A 199 -10.26 12.25 25.10
N PHE A 200 -9.84 13.05 24.11
CA PHE A 200 -10.64 13.25 22.91
C PHE A 200 -10.70 11.99 22.05
N THR A 201 -9.58 11.28 21.90
CA THR A 201 -9.53 10.00 21.17
C THR A 201 -10.43 8.95 21.81
N GLN A 202 -10.48 8.87 23.16
CA GLN A 202 -11.41 8.00 23.88
C GLN A 202 -12.86 8.34 23.54
N PHE A 203 -13.24 9.63 23.56
CA PHE A 203 -14.58 10.07 23.16
C PHE A 203 -14.92 9.66 21.72
N LEU A 204 -14.01 9.90 20.76
CA LEU A 204 -14.23 9.53 19.36
C LEU A 204 -14.39 8.02 19.17
N ILE A 205 -13.65 7.19 19.92
CA ILE A 205 -13.82 5.74 19.90
C ILE A 205 -15.23 5.36 20.39
N THR A 206 -15.65 5.87 21.55
CA THR A 206 -17.00 5.60 22.09
C THR A 206 -18.08 6.05 21.12
N ALA A 207 -17.91 7.21 20.50
CA ALA A 207 -18.82 7.73 19.49
C ALA A 207 -18.89 6.83 18.26
N LEU A 208 -17.75 6.44 17.66
CA LEU A 208 -17.69 5.53 16.52
C LEU A 208 -18.45 4.24 16.82
N PHE A 209 -18.18 3.62 17.97
CA PHE A 209 -18.85 2.38 18.38
C PHE A 209 -20.29 2.58 18.86
N SER A 210 -20.80 3.81 18.90
CA SER A 210 -22.23 4.10 19.11
C SER A 210 -23.00 4.27 17.80
N LEU A 211 -22.33 4.62 16.70
CA LEU A 211 -22.96 4.82 15.38
C LEU A 211 -23.62 3.56 14.81
N PRO A 212 -24.72 3.68 14.03
CA PRO A 212 -25.27 2.55 13.29
C PRO A 212 -24.28 2.08 12.20
N PRO A 213 -24.28 0.78 11.85
CA PRO A 213 -23.29 0.19 10.93
C PRO A 213 -23.40 0.71 9.48
N GLU A 214 -24.53 1.30 9.11
CA GLU A 214 -24.84 1.84 7.78
C GLU A 214 -24.46 3.33 7.64
N SER A 215 -23.86 3.94 8.67
CA SER A 215 -23.50 5.36 8.64
C SER A 215 -22.33 5.63 7.69
N ASP A 216 -22.50 6.62 6.81
CA ASP A 216 -21.44 7.13 5.92
C ASP A 216 -20.25 7.74 6.70
N ASP A 217 -20.45 8.10 7.97
CA ASP A 217 -19.43 8.73 8.81
C ASP A 217 -18.34 7.77 9.30
N ILE A 218 -18.58 6.45 9.24
CA ILE A 218 -17.65 5.43 9.74
C ILE A 218 -16.29 5.53 9.05
N ALA A 219 -16.29 5.76 7.74
CA ALA A 219 -15.11 5.83 6.90
C ALA A 219 -14.13 6.92 7.39
N TRP A 220 -14.55 8.18 7.33
CA TRP A 220 -13.70 9.30 7.71
C TRP A 220 -13.38 9.30 9.21
N LEU A 221 -14.34 8.98 10.07
CA LEU A 221 -14.14 8.99 11.52
C LEU A 221 -13.14 7.91 11.95
N SER A 222 -13.21 6.72 11.36
CA SER A 222 -12.23 5.65 11.61
C SER A 222 -10.82 6.07 11.19
N ASN A 223 -10.68 6.74 10.04
CA ASN A 223 -9.39 7.25 9.58
C ASN A 223 -8.82 8.31 10.52
N GLN A 224 -9.65 9.22 11.04
CA GLN A 224 -9.22 10.22 12.02
C GLN A 224 -8.77 9.57 13.33
N ILE A 225 -9.57 8.66 13.90
CA ILE A 225 -9.19 7.92 15.12
C ILE A 225 -7.88 7.15 14.92
N ILE A 226 -7.69 6.52 13.75
CA ILE A 226 -6.44 5.83 13.42
C ILE A 226 -5.25 6.78 13.37
N ASN A 227 -5.43 8.01 12.90
CA ASN A 227 -4.38 9.03 12.89
C ASN A 227 -4.05 9.51 14.30
N ASN A 228 -5.06 9.81 15.13
CA ASN A 228 -4.86 10.20 16.53
C ASN A 228 -4.13 9.10 17.31
N LEU A 229 -4.56 7.85 17.17
CA LEU A 229 -3.89 6.69 17.78
C LEU A 229 -2.43 6.48 17.30
N LYS A 230 -2.05 6.96 16.11
CA LYS A 230 -0.64 6.89 15.67
C LYS A 230 0.24 7.87 16.43
N LEU A 231 -0.28 9.07 16.72
CA LEU A 231 0.41 10.15 17.42
C LEU A 231 0.66 9.83 18.88
N LEU A 232 -0.27 9.11 19.52
CA LEU A 232 -0.12 8.65 20.90
C LEU A 232 1.07 7.70 21.09
N GLU A 233 1.65 7.67 22.29
CA GLU A 233 2.72 6.75 22.66
C GLU A 233 2.26 5.27 22.63
N THR A 234 3.20 4.34 22.82
CA THR A 234 2.86 2.92 22.98
C THR A 234 2.52 2.61 24.43
N ASN A 235 1.45 1.84 24.67
CA ASN A 235 0.92 1.48 25.99
C ASN A 235 0.27 2.66 26.74
N CYS A 236 -0.51 3.48 26.04
CA CYS A 236 -1.28 4.55 26.67
C CYS A 236 -2.42 4.00 27.55
N PRO A 237 -2.74 4.64 28.67
CA PRO A 237 -3.88 4.29 29.51
C PRO A 237 -5.19 4.71 28.83
N ILE A 238 -5.67 3.91 27.87
CA ILE A 238 -6.94 4.15 27.20
C ILE A 238 -8.06 3.50 28.03
N GLU A 239 -8.85 4.32 28.71
CA GLU A 239 -9.98 3.88 29.50
C GLU A 239 -11.19 3.68 28.58
N ILE A 240 -11.67 2.44 28.52
CA ILE A 240 -12.87 2.05 27.79
C ILE A 240 -13.73 1.25 28.75
N SER A 241 -14.97 1.68 28.91
CA SER A 241 -15.93 1.08 29.86
C SER A 241 -16.36 -0.33 29.47
N ASP A 242 -16.56 -0.60 28.18
CA ASP A 242 -17.03 -1.91 27.69
C ASP A 242 -16.23 -2.39 26.46
N TRP A 243 -15.13 -3.09 26.74
CA TRP A 243 -14.30 -3.71 25.70
C TRP A 243 -15.01 -4.82 24.94
N ASP A 244 -15.96 -5.51 25.56
CA ASP A 244 -16.67 -6.63 24.95
C ASP A 244 -17.65 -6.12 23.89
N ALA A 245 -18.44 -5.08 24.21
CA ALA A 245 -19.35 -4.47 23.26
C ALA A 245 -18.61 -3.91 22.04
N ILE A 246 -17.49 -3.21 22.25
CA ILE A 246 -16.63 -2.71 21.17
C ILE A 246 -16.11 -3.86 20.30
N THR A 247 -15.62 -4.92 20.93
CA THR A 247 -15.08 -6.08 20.23
C THR A 247 -16.16 -6.79 19.40
N ILE A 248 -17.32 -7.07 20.00
CA ILE A 248 -18.45 -7.73 19.33
C ILE A 248 -18.93 -6.88 18.16
N LYS A 249 -19.07 -5.56 18.34
CA LYS A 249 -19.49 -4.66 17.27
C LYS A 249 -18.46 -4.60 16.14
N ALA A 250 -17.17 -4.51 16.47
CA ALA A 250 -16.10 -4.51 15.49
C ALA A 250 -16.05 -5.80 14.66
N ILE A 251 -16.27 -6.95 15.29
CA ILE A 251 -16.26 -8.25 14.60
C ILE A 251 -17.53 -8.42 13.76
N LYS A 252 -18.71 -8.18 14.35
CA LYS A 252 -20.00 -8.44 13.70
C LYS A 252 -20.25 -7.52 12.50
N TYR A 253 -19.94 -6.24 12.63
CA TYR A 253 -20.21 -5.24 11.60
C TYR A 253 -18.98 -4.87 10.78
N GLY A 254 -17.78 -4.98 11.36
CA GLY A 254 -16.53 -4.68 10.67
C GLY A 254 -16.01 -5.78 9.77
N LEU A 255 -16.58 -7.00 9.79
CA LEU A 255 -16.20 -8.12 8.92
C LEU A 255 -17.24 -8.47 7.84
N VAL A 256 -18.19 -7.58 7.57
CA VAL A 256 -19.18 -7.75 6.49
C VAL A 256 -18.56 -7.39 5.13
N GLU A 257 -18.82 -8.18 4.07
CA GLU A 257 -18.22 -7.98 2.73
C GLU A 257 -18.65 -6.66 2.06
N GLU A 258 -19.84 -6.20 2.41
CA GLU A 258 -20.46 -4.96 1.92
C GLU A 258 -19.83 -3.69 2.52
N ASN A 259 -18.95 -3.81 3.53
CA ASN A 259 -18.25 -2.68 4.13
C ASN A 259 -16.87 -2.48 3.46
N PRO A 260 -16.71 -1.51 2.53
CA PRO A 260 -15.49 -1.39 1.74
C PRO A 260 -14.26 -0.97 2.56
N GLU A 261 -14.45 -0.31 3.70
CA GLU A 261 -13.35 0.34 4.44
C GLU A 261 -12.88 -0.39 5.69
N TYR A 262 -13.63 -1.36 6.20
CA TYR A 262 -13.26 -2.14 7.40
C TYR A 262 -12.93 -1.26 8.62
N GLY A 263 -13.60 -0.10 8.75
CA GLY A 263 -13.27 0.95 9.72
C GLY A 263 -13.23 0.45 11.16
N PHE A 264 -14.27 -0.25 11.61
CA PHE A 264 -14.35 -0.76 12.99
C PHE A 264 -13.20 -1.71 13.35
N ILE A 265 -12.89 -2.70 12.50
CA ILE A 265 -11.84 -3.68 12.77
C ILE A 265 -10.45 -3.04 12.71
N ARG A 266 -10.25 -2.04 11.82
CA ARG A 266 -9.01 -1.28 11.71
C ARG A 266 -8.76 -0.42 12.94
N VAL A 267 -9.80 0.23 13.46
CA VAL A 267 -9.75 0.99 14.72
C VAL A 267 -9.47 0.05 15.88
N LEU A 268 -10.21 -1.07 16.03
CA LEU A 268 -9.98 -2.06 17.07
C LEU A 268 -8.52 -2.56 17.07
N ARG A 269 -7.99 -2.92 15.90
CA ARG A 269 -6.59 -3.35 15.77
C ARG A 269 -5.60 -2.27 16.24
N LYS A 270 -5.81 -1.01 15.85
CA LYS A 270 -4.92 0.11 16.22
C LYS A 270 -5.02 0.43 17.71
N LEU A 271 -6.24 0.39 18.24
CA LEU A 271 -6.55 0.54 19.65
C LEU A 271 -5.85 -0.55 20.47
N VAL A 272 -6.03 -1.83 20.13
CA VAL A 272 -5.33 -2.95 20.78
C VAL A 272 -3.82 -2.78 20.73
N LYS A 273 -3.27 -2.32 19.61
CA LYS A 273 -1.82 -2.08 19.47
C LYS A 273 -1.31 -1.00 20.43
N LYS A 274 -2.09 0.04 20.71
CA LYS A 274 -1.63 1.26 21.42
C LYS A 274 -2.05 1.31 22.89
N ALA A 275 -3.23 0.84 23.25
CA ALA A 275 -3.74 0.84 24.62
C ALA A 275 -2.95 -0.09 25.55
N ASN A 276 -2.77 0.29 26.81
CA ASN A 276 -2.38 -0.62 27.88
C ASN A 276 -3.62 -1.45 28.27
N ILE A 277 -3.64 -2.73 27.89
CA ILE A 277 -4.81 -3.61 28.03
C ILE A 277 -4.40 -4.82 28.86
N ASP A 278 -5.27 -5.18 29.80
CA ASP A 278 -5.10 -6.40 30.59
C ASP A 278 -5.12 -7.66 29.73
N LYS A 279 -4.33 -8.64 30.15
CA LYS A 279 -4.24 -9.96 29.53
C LYS A 279 -5.60 -10.67 29.36
N SER A 280 -6.50 -10.49 30.32
CA SER A 280 -7.86 -11.07 30.29
C SER A 280 -8.66 -10.55 29.11
N ILE A 281 -8.62 -9.24 28.86
CA ILE A 281 -9.31 -8.58 27.75
C ILE A 281 -8.73 -9.06 26.42
N LEU A 282 -7.40 -9.11 26.28
CA LEU A 282 -6.75 -9.60 25.05
C LEU A 282 -7.14 -11.04 24.71
N SER A 283 -7.21 -11.91 25.73
CA SER A 283 -7.62 -13.31 25.58
C SER A 283 -9.08 -13.41 25.16
N LYS A 284 -9.97 -12.65 25.83
CA LYS A 284 -11.40 -12.60 25.52
C LYS A 284 -11.67 -12.03 24.13
N THR A 285 -10.91 -11.02 23.68
CA THR A 285 -10.99 -10.49 22.31
C THR A 285 -10.67 -11.56 21.27
N PHE A 286 -9.65 -12.38 21.52
CA PHE A 286 -9.32 -13.51 20.64
C PHE A 286 -10.42 -14.58 20.64
N GLU A 287 -10.98 -14.92 21.80
CA GLU A 287 -12.08 -15.88 21.93
C GLU A 287 -13.35 -15.40 21.20
N LEU A 288 -13.73 -14.14 21.34
CA LEU A 288 -14.86 -13.53 20.63
C LEU A 288 -14.66 -13.55 19.11
N LEU A 289 -13.42 -13.32 18.65
CA LEU A 289 -13.07 -13.42 17.23
C LEU A 289 -13.16 -14.88 16.73
N ALA A 290 -12.62 -15.83 17.49
CA ALA A 290 -12.64 -17.25 17.13
C ALA A 290 -14.06 -17.87 17.20
N GLY A 291 -14.90 -17.37 18.11
CA GLY A 291 -16.30 -17.78 18.29
C GLY A 291 -17.27 -17.16 17.28
N TYR A 292 -16.82 -16.21 16.46
CA TYR A 292 -17.66 -15.61 15.43
C TYR A 292 -18.02 -16.65 14.36
N SER A 293 -19.33 -16.78 14.06
CA SER A 293 -19.85 -17.85 13.20
C SER A 293 -19.23 -17.89 11.79
N GLN A 294 -18.82 -16.74 11.25
CA GLN A 294 -18.18 -16.65 9.94
C GLN A 294 -16.65 -16.71 10.00
N PHE A 295 -16.04 -16.81 11.19
CA PHE A 295 -14.58 -16.81 11.34
C PHE A 295 -13.89 -17.87 10.49
N SER A 296 -14.34 -19.12 10.60
CA SER A 296 -13.81 -20.24 9.78
C SER A 296 -14.02 -20.01 8.29
N ASN A 297 -15.17 -19.44 7.89
CA ASN A 297 -15.46 -19.16 6.49
C ASN A 297 -14.53 -18.07 5.92
N ILE A 298 -14.31 -16.99 6.67
CA ILE A 298 -13.38 -15.92 6.31
C ILE A 298 -11.96 -16.45 6.20
N MET A 299 -11.52 -17.23 7.20
CA MET A 299 -10.17 -17.81 7.24
C MET A 299 -9.92 -18.79 6.10
N LEU A 300 -10.91 -19.59 5.71
CA LEU A 300 -10.80 -20.58 4.62
C LEU A 300 -11.17 -20.01 3.23
N ASN A 301 -11.60 -18.75 3.15
CA ASN A 301 -11.93 -18.09 1.89
C ASN A 301 -10.69 -17.98 0.97
N ARG A 302 -10.91 -18.22 -0.33
CA ARG A 302 -9.88 -18.28 -1.39
C ARG A 302 -10.08 -17.27 -2.52
N GLY A 303 -11.10 -16.42 -2.44
CA GLY A 303 -11.39 -15.42 -3.47
C GLY A 303 -10.23 -14.45 -3.73
N ALA A 304 -10.25 -13.76 -4.87
CA ALA A 304 -9.15 -12.90 -5.34
C ALA A 304 -9.04 -11.53 -4.61
N LYS A 305 -10.00 -11.16 -3.75
CA LYS A 305 -10.02 -9.89 -2.98
C LYS A 305 -10.21 -10.14 -1.48
N GLN A 306 -9.21 -10.73 -0.80
CA GLN A 306 -9.30 -11.16 0.60
C GLN A 306 -9.00 -10.06 1.63
N ILE A 307 -9.56 -8.86 1.45
CA ILE A 307 -9.31 -7.73 2.38
C ILE A 307 -9.80 -8.09 3.79
N GLN A 308 -10.93 -8.80 3.90
CA GLN A 308 -11.48 -9.28 5.17
C GLN A 308 -10.49 -10.14 5.96
N LYS A 309 -9.98 -11.18 5.30
CA LYS A 309 -9.04 -12.12 5.89
C LYS A 309 -7.74 -11.43 6.26
N GLU A 310 -7.28 -10.48 5.45
CA GLU A 310 -6.13 -9.64 5.80
C GLU A 310 -6.36 -8.87 7.11
N GLU A 311 -7.49 -8.19 7.28
CA GLU A 311 -7.77 -7.42 8.50
C GLU A 311 -7.88 -8.33 9.74
N VAL A 312 -8.56 -9.48 9.62
CA VAL A 312 -8.63 -10.51 10.68
C VAL A 312 -7.22 -10.98 11.07
N LEU A 313 -6.39 -11.35 10.10
CA LEU A 313 -5.04 -11.82 10.35
C LEU A 313 -4.15 -10.74 10.95
N ARG A 314 -4.29 -9.47 10.55
CA ARG A 314 -3.56 -8.35 11.15
C ARG A 314 -3.98 -8.09 12.60
N LEU A 315 -5.26 -8.29 12.93
CA LEU A 315 -5.75 -8.23 14.30
C LEU A 315 -5.17 -9.39 15.13
N ILE A 316 -5.28 -10.63 14.65
CA ILE A 316 -4.69 -11.82 15.29
C ILE A 316 -3.20 -11.59 15.52
N GLU A 317 -2.46 -11.19 14.47
CA GLU A 317 -1.03 -10.93 14.58
C GLU A 317 -0.74 -9.94 15.71
N THR A 318 -1.53 -8.86 15.82
CA THR A 318 -1.38 -7.84 16.88
C THR A 318 -1.65 -8.40 18.28
N LEU A 319 -2.72 -9.20 18.44
CA LEU A 319 -3.09 -9.84 19.71
C LEU A 319 -1.97 -10.76 20.22
N VAL A 320 -1.49 -11.69 19.39
CA VAL A 320 -0.41 -12.61 19.78
C VAL A 320 0.96 -11.94 19.91
N LYS A 321 1.19 -10.72 19.38
CA LYS A 321 2.40 -9.95 19.75
C LYS A 321 2.32 -9.41 21.17
N LYS A 322 1.13 -8.96 21.58
CA LYS A 322 0.92 -8.32 22.87
C LYS A 322 0.85 -9.33 24.00
N GLU A 323 0.10 -10.40 23.79
CA GLU A 323 -0.03 -11.46 24.78
C GLU A 323 0.31 -12.81 24.15
N PRO A 324 1.54 -13.31 24.37
CA PRO A 324 1.95 -14.60 23.84
C PRO A 324 1.16 -15.80 24.38
N SER A 325 0.54 -15.70 25.56
CA SER A 325 -0.19 -16.83 26.15
C SER A 325 -1.48 -17.22 25.42
N ILE A 326 -1.96 -16.37 24.50
CA ILE A 326 -3.12 -16.68 23.65
C ILE A 326 -2.78 -17.83 22.69
N MET A 327 -1.50 -18.03 22.37
CA MET A 327 -1.08 -19.06 21.41
C MET A 327 -1.31 -20.46 21.96
N ALA A 328 -2.16 -21.23 21.28
CA ALA A 328 -2.41 -22.63 21.57
C ALA A 328 -2.11 -23.52 20.36
N LEU A 329 -1.68 -24.75 20.63
CA LEU A 329 -1.41 -25.75 19.58
C LEU A 329 -2.64 -26.03 18.70
N SER A 330 -3.84 -25.93 19.27
CA SER A 330 -5.12 -26.09 18.55
C SER A 330 -5.33 -25.08 17.43
N HIS A 331 -4.66 -23.92 17.42
CA HIS A 331 -4.85 -22.91 16.37
C HIS A 331 -4.10 -23.24 15.07
N VAL A 332 -3.01 -24.01 15.18
CA VAL A 332 -2.07 -24.27 14.08
C VAL A 332 -2.74 -24.91 12.86
N PRO A 333 -3.60 -25.95 12.99
CA PRO A 333 -4.25 -26.57 11.83
C PRO A 333 -5.08 -25.58 11.01
N LEU A 334 -5.82 -24.67 11.65
CA LEU A 334 -6.62 -23.66 10.94
C LEU A 334 -5.72 -22.73 10.14
N PHE A 335 -4.62 -22.23 10.72
CA PHE A 335 -3.68 -21.37 10.00
C PHE A 335 -3.04 -22.09 8.81
N LEU A 336 -2.66 -23.36 8.95
CA LEU A 336 -2.14 -24.17 7.85
C LEU A 336 -3.19 -24.39 6.75
N CYS A 337 -4.45 -24.66 7.10
CA CYS A 337 -5.56 -24.76 6.15
C CYS A 337 -5.84 -23.45 5.40
N SER A 338 -5.66 -22.33 6.08
CA SER A 338 -5.83 -20.98 5.52
C SER A 338 -4.65 -20.51 4.66
N TYR A 339 -3.50 -21.18 4.77
CA TYR A 339 -2.25 -20.78 4.13
C TYR A 339 -2.05 -21.45 2.77
N ASN A 340 -1.85 -20.67 1.71
CA ASN A 340 -1.64 -21.20 0.36
C ASN A 340 -0.16 -21.25 -0.05
N ALA A 341 0.77 -21.04 0.88
CA ALA A 341 2.21 -20.99 0.61
C ALA A 341 2.62 -19.97 -0.46
N SER A 342 1.88 -18.87 -0.60
CA SER A 342 2.09 -17.84 -1.64
C SER A 342 2.83 -16.60 -1.17
N LEU A 343 3.22 -15.76 -2.13
CA LEU A 343 3.75 -14.41 -1.88
C LEU A 343 2.65 -13.36 -1.69
N SER A 344 1.37 -13.75 -1.60
CA SER A 344 0.29 -12.81 -1.29
C SER A 344 0.47 -12.19 0.10
N VAL A 345 -0.09 -11.00 0.32
CA VAL A 345 -0.01 -10.29 1.61
C VAL A 345 -0.57 -11.14 2.75
N VAL A 346 -1.70 -11.81 2.50
CA VAL A 346 -2.37 -12.71 3.45
C VAL A 346 -1.44 -13.85 3.88
N ASP A 347 -0.81 -14.53 2.93
CA ASP A 347 0.10 -15.64 3.23
C ASP A 347 1.39 -15.15 3.91
N GLN A 348 1.92 -13.99 3.54
CA GLN A 348 3.05 -13.40 4.26
C GLN A 348 2.70 -13.10 5.74
N ILE A 349 1.47 -12.69 6.04
CA ILE A 349 1.02 -12.50 7.43
C ILE A 349 0.84 -13.85 8.14
N LEU A 350 0.20 -14.84 7.50
CA LEU A 350 0.05 -16.19 8.04
C LEU A 350 1.39 -16.83 8.40
N LEU A 351 2.38 -16.71 7.52
CA LEU A 351 3.73 -17.21 7.78
C LEU A 351 4.36 -16.53 9.00
N ARG A 352 4.16 -15.21 9.17
CA ARG A 352 4.62 -14.48 10.36
C ARG A 352 3.92 -14.93 11.64
N ILE A 353 2.62 -15.24 11.58
CA ILE A 353 1.87 -15.79 12.71
C ILE A 353 2.42 -17.18 13.07
N LEU A 354 2.54 -18.09 12.10
CA LEU A 354 3.07 -19.44 12.32
C LEU A 354 4.48 -19.40 12.94
N PHE A 355 5.36 -18.52 12.45
CA PHE A 355 6.69 -18.35 13.02
C PHE A 355 6.67 -17.84 14.46
N ARG A 356 5.75 -16.94 14.82
CA ARG A 356 5.60 -16.49 16.22
C ARG A 356 5.18 -17.61 17.14
N TYR A 357 4.30 -18.49 16.67
CA TYR A 357 3.92 -19.67 17.44
C TYR A 357 5.14 -20.58 17.66
N GLU A 358 5.97 -20.82 16.63
CA GLU A 358 7.22 -21.59 16.77
C GLU A 358 8.20 -20.90 17.74
N GLU A 359 8.38 -19.58 17.64
CA GLU A 359 9.24 -18.78 18.53
C GLU A 359 8.78 -18.84 20.00
N ASN A 360 7.48 -18.97 20.25
CA ASN A 360 6.89 -19.09 21.59
C ASN A 360 6.73 -20.56 22.02
N SER A 361 7.59 -21.46 21.52
CA SER A 361 7.70 -22.85 21.93
C SER A 361 6.45 -23.71 21.67
N ILE A 362 5.56 -23.30 20.76
CA ILE A 362 4.50 -24.19 20.28
C ILE A 362 5.13 -25.24 19.35
N PRO A 363 4.95 -26.56 19.63
CA PRO A 363 5.66 -27.62 18.92
C PRO A 363 5.11 -27.81 17.50
N MET A 364 5.59 -26.98 16.57
CA MET A 364 5.27 -27.06 15.13
C MET A 364 5.74 -28.37 14.49
N SER A 365 6.75 -29.02 15.08
CA SER A 365 7.25 -30.34 14.68
C SER A 365 6.15 -31.39 14.62
N ASN A 366 5.09 -31.27 15.44
CA ASN A 366 3.98 -32.23 15.47
C ASN A 366 3.18 -32.28 14.16
N TYR A 367 3.30 -31.25 13.32
CA TYR A 367 2.62 -31.16 12.03
C TYR A 367 3.56 -31.45 10.84
N ARG A 368 4.80 -31.88 11.09
CA ARG A 368 5.74 -32.25 10.01
C ARG A 368 5.44 -33.69 9.52
N PRO A 369 5.50 -33.97 8.21
CA PRO A 369 5.69 -32.99 7.15
C PRO A 369 4.43 -32.13 6.94
N TYR A 370 4.64 -30.82 6.76
CA TYR A 370 3.54 -29.85 6.75
C TYR A 370 2.62 -30.04 5.55
N LEU A 371 1.31 -30.10 5.79
CA LEU A 371 0.28 -29.88 4.78
C LEU A 371 -0.25 -28.46 4.90
N TRP A 372 -0.63 -27.86 3.78
CA TRP A 372 -1.18 -26.50 3.76
C TRP A 372 -2.33 -26.39 2.74
N GLY A 373 -3.10 -25.31 2.86
CA GLY A 373 -4.18 -24.99 1.94
C GLY A 373 -5.29 -26.05 1.94
N SER A 374 -5.79 -26.41 0.74
CA SER A 374 -6.89 -27.41 0.62
C SER A 374 -6.52 -28.78 1.11
N PHE A 375 -5.26 -29.13 0.93
CA PHE A 375 -4.75 -30.45 1.28
C PHE A 375 -4.72 -30.63 2.80
N ALA A 376 -4.47 -29.55 3.53
CA ALA A 376 -4.58 -29.53 4.99
C ALA A 376 -6.03 -29.67 5.47
N ILE A 377 -7.03 -29.12 4.76
CA ILE A 377 -8.44 -29.18 5.19
C ILE A 377 -8.94 -30.62 5.26
N SER A 378 -8.62 -31.44 4.24
CA SER A 378 -9.00 -32.85 4.20
C SER A 378 -8.30 -33.68 5.27
N HIS A 379 -7.06 -33.34 5.60
CA HIS A 379 -6.23 -34.12 6.52
C HIS A 379 -6.48 -33.75 7.99
N TYR A 380 -6.55 -32.46 8.30
CA TYR A 380 -6.79 -31.97 9.66
C TYR A 380 -8.28 -31.91 10.05
N GLN A 381 -9.20 -32.30 9.14
CA GLN A 381 -10.65 -32.37 9.37
C GLN A 381 -11.25 -31.10 10.00
N VAL A 382 -10.85 -29.92 9.51
CA VAL A 382 -11.23 -28.61 10.10
C VAL A 382 -12.71 -28.24 9.89
N LYS A 383 -13.50 -29.05 9.20
CA LYS A 383 -14.96 -28.87 9.12
C LYS A 383 -15.64 -29.56 10.31
N ASN A 384 -16.34 -28.77 11.13
CA ASN A 384 -17.24 -29.15 12.24
C ASN A 384 -16.74 -28.84 13.68
N HIS A 385 -16.05 -27.72 13.92
CA HIS A 385 -15.74 -27.19 15.27
C HIS A 385 -15.03 -28.15 16.25
N LEU A 386 -14.63 -29.33 15.78
CA LEU A 386 -13.91 -30.34 16.50
C LEU A 386 -12.60 -30.51 15.78
N ILE A 387 -11.54 -29.94 16.36
CA ILE A 387 -10.17 -30.27 15.99
C ILE A 387 -9.90 -31.65 16.58
N SER A 388 -10.46 -32.66 15.93
CA SER A 388 -10.23 -34.05 16.24
C SER A 388 -8.77 -34.37 15.94
N LYS A 389 -8.00 -34.79 16.95
CA LYS A 389 -6.78 -35.57 16.74
C LYS A 389 -7.21 -36.89 16.11
N THR A 390 -7.40 -36.91 14.80
CA THR A 390 -7.43 -38.17 14.07
C THR A 390 -5.98 -38.65 13.98
N LEU A 391 -5.56 -39.31 15.05
CA LEU A 391 -4.40 -40.19 15.10
C LEU A 391 -4.44 -41.11 13.85
N ASN A 392 -3.31 -41.23 13.17
CA ASN A 392 -2.90 -42.37 12.31
C ASN A 392 -2.92 -42.25 10.77
N SER A 393 -2.44 -41.13 10.21
CA SER A 393 -1.40 -41.23 9.17
C SER A 393 -0.66 -39.90 9.00
N PHE A 394 0.63 -39.88 9.35
CA PHE A 394 1.51 -38.82 8.86
C PHE A 394 1.52 -38.91 7.32
N PRO A 395 1.32 -37.79 6.60
CA PRO A 395 1.37 -37.83 5.15
C PRO A 395 2.77 -38.27 4.72
N SER A 396 2.82 -39.21 3.80
CA SER A 396 4.07 -39.66 3.20
C SER A 396 4.73 -38.50 2.45
N THR A 397 6.06 -38.51 2.36
CA THR A 397 6.80 -37.53 1.55
C THR A 397 6.31 -37.50 0.10
N THR A 398 5.87 -38.65 -0.42
CA THR A 398 5.29 -38.80 -1.75
C THR A 398 3.92 -38.13 -1.92
N GLU A 399 3.08 -38.11 -0.90
CA GLU A 399 1.80 -37.40 -0.90
C GLU A 399 2.02 -35.90 -0.87
N VAL A 400 2.89 -35.41 0.02
CA VAL A 400 3.23 -33.98 0.09
C VAL A 400 3.75 -33.48 -1.25
N LEU A 401 4.66 -34.21 -1.89
CA LEU A 401 5.15 -33.86 -3.22
C LEU A 401 4.02 -33.80 -4.26
N SER A 402 3.04 -34.70 -4.21
CA SER A 402 1.93 -34.74 -5.17
C SER A 402 1.05 -33.48 -5.15
N TYR A 403 1.06 -32.76 -4.04
CA TYR A 403 0.28 -31.54 -3.85
C TYR A 403 0.96 -30.26 -4.33
N ILE A 404 2.20 -30.33 -4.83
CA ILE A 404 2.95 -29.19 -5.34
C ILE A 404 2.66 -29.05 -6.85
N PRO A 405 1.87 -28.05 -7.28
CA PRO A 405 1.54 -27.92 -8.69
C PRO A 405 2.74 -27.39 -9.48
N LEU A 406 3.25 -28.21 -10.41
CA LEU A 406 4.42 -27.87 -11.23
C LEU A 406 4.26 -26.53 -11.96
N LYS A 407 3.05 -26.20 -12.43
CA LYS A 407 2.75 -24.92 -13.10
C LYS A 407 3.10 -23.72 -12.22
N ARG A 408 2.67 -23.76 -10.95
CA ARG A 408 2.89 -22.68 -9.97
C ARG A 408 4.37 -22.55 -9.62
N LEU A 409 5.07 -23.67 -9.56
CA LEU A 409 6.50 -23.69 -9.26
C LEU A 409 7.34 -23.21 -10.45
N LYS A 410 7.00 -23.60 -11.69
CA LYS A 410 7.60 -23.04 -12.91
C LYS A 410 7.42 -21.52 -12.98
N GLU A 411 6.25 -21.02 -12.59
CA GLU A 411 5.97 -19.58 -12.49
C GLU A 411 6.85 -18.89 -11.44
N THR A 412 6.93 -19.49 -10.24
CA THR A 412 7.78 -19.01 -9.16
C THR A 412 9.25 -18.92 -9.56
N ILE A 413 9.77 -19.94 -10.25
CA ILE A 413 11.15 -19.94 -10.76
C ILE A 413 11.34 -18.81 -11.78
N SER A 414 10.43 -18.69 -12.75
CA SER A 414 10.51 -17.69 -13.82
C SER A 414 10.43 -16.25 -13.30
N CYS A 415 9.74 -16.02 -12.17
CA CYS A 415 9.62 -14.72 -11.51
C CYS A 415 10.24 -14.68 -10.10
N PHE A 416 11.28 -15.49 -9.82
CA PHE A 416 11.81 -15.70 -8.45
C PHE A 416 12.03 -14.41 -7.64
N PRO A 417 11.56 -14.32 -6.38
CA PRO A 417 11.69 -13.09 -5.59
C PRO A 417 13.09 -12.97 -4.96
N ILE A 418 14.08 -12.47 -5.72
CA ILE A 418 15.51 -12.40 -5.32
C ILE A 418 15.72 -11.73 -3.96
N ASN A 419 14.94 -10.68 -3.66
CA ASN A 419 15.04 -9.88 -2.45
C ASN A 419 14.24 -10.43 -1.26
N ARG A 420 13.60 -11.61 -1.37
CA ARG A 420 12.85 -12.23 -0.27
C ARG A 420 13.85 -12.76 0.78
N PRO A 421 13.87 -12.21 2.01
CA PRO A 421 14.69 -12.76 3.09
C PRO A 421 14.12 -14.08 3.60
N LEU A 422 14.98 -15.02 4.02
CA LEU A 422 14.54 -16.25 4.67
C LEU A 422 14.04 -15.98 6.09
N ASN A 423 14.77 -15.18 6.86
CA ASN A 423 14.43 -14.88 8.25
C ASN A 423 13.21 -13.98 8.34
N ILE A 424 12.16 -14.46 9.01
CA ILE A 424 10.86 -13.81 9.09
C ILE A 424 10.91 -12.50 9.90
N LYS A 425 11.88 -12.33 10.80
CA LYS A 425 12.09 -11.07 11.54
C LYS A 425 12.54 -9.92 10.64
N ASP A 426 13.31 -10.23 9.60
CA ASP A 426 13.85 -9.26 8.64
C ASP A 426 12.86 -8.99 7.48
N GLN A 427 11.79 -9.78 7.39
CA GLN A 427 10.77 -9.62 6.35
C GLN A 427 9.85 -8.44 6.64
N LYS A 428 9.77 -7.53 5.66
CA LYS A 428 8.65 -6.59 5.55
C LYS A 428 7.54 -7.24 4.71
N ILE A 429 6.29 -6.86 4.96
CA ILE A 429 5.19 -7.23 4.06
C ILE A 429 5.44 -6.46 2.75
N VAL A 430 5.68 -7.19 1.66
CA VAL A 430 5.97 -6.61 0.35
C VAL A 430 4.81 -6.91 -0.59
N LEU A 431 4.32 -5.87 -1.28
CA LEU A 431 3.46 -6.03 -2.45
C LEU A 431 4.35 -6.39 -3.63
N TYR A 432 4.40 -7.66 -3.97
CA TYR A 432 5.13 -8.11 -5.16
C TYR A 432 4.39 -7.64 -6.41
N THR A 433 4.91 -6.64 -7.10
CA THR A 433 4.48 -6.32 -8.47
C THR A 433 5.39 -7.11 -9.42
N THR A 434 4.88 -8.19 -10.00
CA THR A 434 5.67 -8.95 -10.96
C THR A 434 5.76 -8.19 -12.28
N LYS A 435 6.87 -8.37 -13.01
CA LYS A 435 7.17 -7.67 -14.28
C LYS A 435 6.10 -7.86 -15.37
N ASP A 436 5.32 -8.95 -15.32
CA ASP A 436 4.32 -9.33 -16.32
C ASP A 436 2.87 -9.26 -15.78
N SER A 437 2.55 -8.41 -14.79
CA SER A 437 1.20 -8.31 -14.18
C SER A 437 0.64 -9.62 -13.60
N LYS A 438 1.53 -10.56 -13.24
CA LYS A 438 1.15 -11.84 -12.64
C LYS A 438 0.87 -11.69 -11.15
N ASP A 439 -0.23 -12.28 -10.71
CA ASP A 439 -0.68 -12.26 -9.33
C ASP A 439 0.31 -13.01 -8.40
N PRO A 440 0.84 -12.38 -7.34
CA PRO A 440 1.70 -13.03 -6.33
C PRO A 440 1.07 -14.25 -5.65
N SER A 441 -0.26 -14.36 -5.65
CA SER A 441 -0.96 -15.56 -5.15
C SER A 441 -0.58 -16.82 -5.95
N GLN A 442 -0.18 -16.66 -7.21
CA GLN A 442 0.22 -17.74 -8.13
C GLN A 442 1.70 -18.09 -8.04
N MET A 443 2.43 -17.54 -7.09
CA MET A 443 3.83 -17.88 -6.82
C MET A 443 3.95 -18.51 -5.45
N PHE A 444 4.90 -19.41 -5.25
CA PHE A 444 5.26 -19.95 -3.95
C PHE A 444 6.18 -18.98 -3.20
N ASP A 445 6.05 -18.89 -1.88
CA ASP A 445 7.00 -18.18 -1.03
C ASP A 445 8.22 -19.07 -0.73
N PRO A 446 9.43 -18.73 -1.22
CA PRO A 446 10.64 -19.49 -0.93
C PRO A 446 10.93 -19.60 0.57
N ALA A 447 10.55 -18.60 1.37
CA ALA A 447 10.86 -18.56 2.79
C ALA A 447 10.11 -19.63 3.60
N PHE A 448 8.97 -20.10 3.09
CA PHE A 448 8.26 -21.27 3.64
C PHE A 448 8.66 -22.55 2.91
N PHE A 449 8.74 -22.48 1.58
CA PHE A 449 8.92 -23.66 0.73
C PHE A 449 10.27 -24.34 0.97
N LEU A 450 11.34 -23.57 1.21
CA LEU A 450 12.68 -24.10 1.41
C LEU A 450 12.83 -24.83 2.76
N PRO A 451 12.40 -24.28 3.92
CA PRO A 451 12.30 -25.05 5.17
C PRO A 451 11.41 -26.29 5.07
N MET A 452 10.30 -26.22 4.33
CA MET A 452 9.44 -27.37 4.09
C MET A 452 10.17 -28.48 3.34
N ILE A 453 10.88 -28.15 2.25
CA ILE A 453 11.75 -29.12 1.54
C ILE A 453 12.82 -29.68 2.47
N SER A 454 13.46 -28.82 3.27
CA SER A 454 14.47 -29.27 4.25
C SER A 454 13.88 -30.29 5.20
N SER A 455 12.64 -30.10 5.66
CA SER A 455 11.95 -31.07 6.53
C SER A 455 11.65 -32.39 5.83
N LEU A 456 11.27 -32.37 4.54
CA LEU A 456 11.03 -33.58 3.74
C LEU A 456 12.31 -34.40 3.51
N LEU A 457 13.47 -33.74 3.43
CA LEU A 457 14.76 -34.40 3.29
C LEU A 457 15.39 -34.76 4.64
N ALA A 458 14.98 -34.13 5.74
CA ALA A 458 15.46 -34.47 7.07
C ALA A 458 14.81 -35.76 7.60
N THR A 459 13.60 -36.11 7.15
CA THR A 459 12.97 -37.38 7.53
C THR A 459 13.80 -38.54 6.98
N GLU A 460 14.13 -39.52 7.82
CA GLU A 460 14.75 -40.79 7.41
C GLU A 460 13.87 -41.61 6.43
N ALA A 461 12.66 -41.12 6.16
CA ALA A 461 11.73 -41.68 5.21
C ALA A 461 12.28 -41.67 3.78
N PRO A 462 11.98 -42.72 2.99
CA PRO A 462 12.43 -42.79 1.62
C PRO A 462 11.78 -41.71 0.75
N LEU A 463 12.60 -40.93 0.04
CA LEU A 463 12.16 -39.91 -0.90
C LEU A 463 12.45 -40.33 -2.34
N SER A 464 11.45 -40.27 -3.22
CA SER A 464 11.68 -40.41 -4.66
C SER A 464 12.34 -39.14 -5.21
N ILE A 465 13.62 -39.22 -5.51
CA ILE A 465 14.40 -38.12 -6.09
C ILE A 465 13.87 -37.72 -7.47
N GLU A 466 13.41 -38.71 -8.25
CA GLU A 466 12.76 -38.46 -9.53
C GLU A 466 11.49 -37.61 -9.35
N LYS A 467 10.57 -37.99 -8.46
CA LYS A 467 9.33 -37.23 -8.20
C LYS A 467 9.63 -35.84 -7.62
N PHE A 468 10.63 -35.74 -6.73
CA PHE A 468 11.12 -34.48 -6.18
C PHE A 468 11.59 -33.53 -7.29
N SER A 469 12.33 -34.06 -8.27
CA SER A 469 12.88 -33.30 -9.40
C SER A 469 11.80 -32.97 -10.44
N ARG A 470 10.89 -33.92 -10.72
CA ARG A 470 9.79 -33.77 -11.68
C ARG A 470 8.82 -32.66 -11.27
N ASN A 471 8.52 -32.56 -9.97
CA ASN A 471 7.68 -31.49 -9.42
C ASN A 471 8.44 -30.15 -9.29
N GLY A 472 9.73 -30.13 -9.65
CA GLY A 472 10.60 -28.96 -9.70
C GLY A 472 11.15 -28.49 -8.35
N CYS A 473 11.06 -29.31 -7.31
CA CYS A 473 11.57 -28.93 -5.99
C CYS A 473 13.08 -28.64 -6.04
N LEU A 474 13.87 -29.50 -6.71
CA LEU A 474 15.29 -29.26 -6.93
C LEU A 474 15.56 -27.97 -7.72
N SER A 475 14.74 -27.67 -8.73
CA SER A 475 14.84 -26.45 -9.53
C SER A 475 14.58 -25.18 -8.70
N MET A 476 13.65 -25.23 -7.76
CA MET A 476 13.41 -24.14 -6.81
C MET A 476 14.58 -23.94 -5.86
N VAL A 477 15.19 -25.03 -5.36
CA VAL A 477 16.41 -24.98 -4.52
C VAL A 477 17.56 -24.32 -5.27
N LEU A 478 17.77 -24.68 -6.54
CA LEU A 478 18.79 -24.08 -7.40
C LEU A 478 18.52 -22.58 -7.64
N ALA A 479 17.26 -22.19 -7.86
CA ALA A 479 16.87 -20.78 -7.96
C ALA A 479 17.22 -20.00 -6.68
N CYS A 480 17.04 -20.60 -5.49
CA CYS A 480 17.38 -19.96 -4.21
C CYS A 480 18.88 -19.61 -4.05
N LEU A 481 19.79 -20.29 -4.76
CA LEU A 481 21.22 -19.97 -4.76
C LEU A 481 21.55 -18.58 -5.34
N SER A 482 20.62 -18.00 -6.10
CA SER A 482 20.75 -16.65 -6.67
C SER A 482 20.17 -15.53 -5.80
N SER A 483 19.55 -15.86 -4.66
CA SER A 483 18.99 -14.87 -3.74
C SER A 483 20.07 -13.93 -3.20
N TYR A 484 19.72 -12.66 -2.98
CA TYR A 484 20.60 -11.72 -2.31
C TYR A 484 20.70 -11.98 -0.81
N ASP A 485 19.70 -12.64 -0.22
CA ASP A 485 19.72 -13.00 1.19
C ASP A 485 20.71 -14.15 1.46
N CYS A 486 21.63 -13.90 2.38
CA CYS A 486 22.68 -14.86 2.76
C CYS A 486 22.07 -16.12 3.39
N LEU A 487 21.03 -15.98 4.22
CA LEU A 487 20.39 -17.10 4.91
C LEU A 487 19.63 -18.00 3.94
N MET A 488 18.90 -17.42 2.98
CA MET A 488 18.27 -18.15 1.88
C MET A 488 19.27 -19.03 1.12
N ARG A 489 20.45 -18.48 0.77
CA ARG A 489 21.51 -19.25 0.10
C ARG A 489 22.05 -20.37 0.98
N LYS A 490 22.33 -20.10 2.26
CA LYS A 490 22.79 -21.12 3.21
C LYS A 490 21.79 -22.26 3.36
N ALA A 491 20.50 -21.96 3.48
CA ALA A 491 19.44 -22.96 3.55
C ALA A 491 19.34 -23.78 2.25
N ALA A 492 19.55 -23.16 1.09
CA ALA A 492 19.57 -23.88 -0.18
C ALA A 492 20.76 -24.85 -0.28
N TYR A 493 21.97 -24.42 0.12
CA TYR A 493 23.13 -25.32 0.21
C TYR A 493 22.95 -26.44 1.24
N HIS A 494 22.29 -26.15 2.36
CA HIS A 494 21.92 -27.16 3.35
C HIS A 494 21.00 -28.23 2.73
N VAL A 495 19.97 -27.80 2.01
CA VAL A 495 19.07 -28.72 1.28
C VAL A 495 19.82 -29.55 0.23
N LEU A 496 20.74 -28.95 -0.53
CA LEU A 496 21.58 -29.71 -1.48
C LEU A 496 22.48 -30.74 -0.78
N THR A 497 22.95 -30.44 0.42
CA THR A 497 23.76 -31.37 1.24
C THR A 497 22.92 -32.53 1.75
N LEU A 498 21.70 -32.27 2.22
CA LEU A 498 20.74 -33.31 2.60
C LEU A 498 20.40 -34.19 1.38
N LEU A 499 20.14 -33.59 0.23
CA LEU A 499 19.86 -34.30 -1.01
C LEU A 499 21.02 -35.23 -1.39
N ARG A 500 22.27 -34.77 -1.28
CA ARG A 500 23.46 -35.60 -1.55
C ARG A 500 23.54 -36.81 -0.62
N SER A 501 23.13 -36.65 0.63
CA SER A 501 23.07 -37.77 1.60
C SER A 501 22.04 -38.82 1.18
N HIS A 502 20.85 -38.39 0.74
CA HIS A 502 19.82 -39.29 0.18
C HIS A 502 20.28 -40.01 -1.09
N LEU A 503 20.95 -39.28 -2.00
CA LEU A 503 21.53 -39.84 -3.22
C LEU A 503 22.58 -40.91 -2.90
N PHE A 504 23.42 -40.67 -1.88
CA PHE A 504 24.44 -41.62 -1.45
C PHE A 504 23.84 -42.91 -0.89
N CYS A 505 22.81 -42.81 -0.04
CA CYS A 505 22.13 -43.98 0.54
C CYS A 505 21.47 -44.90 -0.52
N ARG A 506 21.09 -44.35 -1.68
CA ARG A 506 20.46 -45.08 -2.80
C ARG A 506 21.20 -44.84 -4.11
N ARG A 507 22.53 -44.90 -4.07
CA ARG A 507 23.38 -44.48 -5.19
C ARG A 507 23.12 -45.27 -6.47
N ALA A 508 22.96 -46.59 -6.36
CA ALA A 508 22.73 -47.45 -7.51
C ALA A 508 21.46 -47.06 -8.30
N GLU A 509 20.42 -46.63 -7.59
CA GLU A 509 19.14 -46.20 -8.19
C GLU A 509 19.19 -44.76 -8.72
N ASN A 510 20.14 -43.94 -8.25
CA ASN A 510 20.17 -42.50 -8.49
C ASN A 510 21.48 -42.00 -9.11
N LEU A 511 22.23 -42.86 -9.82
CA LEU A 511 23.53 -42.53 -10.43
C LEU A 511 23.49 -41.25 -11.27
N PHE A 512 22.42 -41.07 -12.03
CA PHE A 512 22.22 -39.87 -12.85
C PHE A 512 22.18 -38.59 -12.01
N TRP A 513 21.38 -38.57 -10.93
CA TRP A 513 21.22 -37.41 -10.06
C TRP A 513 22.43 -37.20 -9.13
N ASP A 514 23.12 -38.27 -8.74
CA ASP A 514 24.42 -38.20 -8.05
C ASP A 514 25.49 -37.53 -8.92
N HIS A 515 25.55 -37.91 -10.19
CA HIS A 515 26.43 -37.28 -11.18
C HIS A 515 26.07 -35.80 -11.39
N PHE A 516 24.79 -35.49 -11.62
CA PHE A 516 24.31 -34.10 -11.73
C PHE A 516 24.67 -33.27 -10.49
N SER A 517 24.44 -33.78 -9.28
CA SER A 517 24.76 -33.10 -8.03
C SER A 517 26.25 -32.77 -7.93
N SER A 518 27.11 -33.74 -8.25
CA SER A 518 28.57 -33.57 -8.24
C SER A 518 29.05 -32.60 -9.34
N TRP A 519 28.46 -32.68 -10.53
CA TRP A 519 28.74 -31.79 -11.66
C TRP A 519 28.43 -30.32 -11.35
N VAL A 520 27.27 -30.06 -10.71
CA VAL A 520 26.91 -28.72 -10.23
C VAL A 520 27.84 -28.28 -9.12
N ALA A 521 28.11 -29.13 -8.12
CA ALA A 521 28.96 -28.77 -6.99
C ALA A 521 30.38 -28.35 -7.44
N GLN A 522 31.00 -29.11 -8.34
CA GLN A 522 32.30 -28.75 -8.90
C GLN A 522 32.23 -27.45 -9.70
N GLY A 523 31.18 -27.26 -10.51
CA GLY A 523 31.01 -26.02 -11.28
C GLY A 523 30.86 -24.77 -10.42
N ILE A 524 30.24 -24.88 -9.23
CA ILE A 524 30.16 -23.77 -8.26
C ILE A 524 31.53 -23.48 -7.63
N GLN A 525 32.33 -24.52 -7.34
CA GLN A 525 33.68 -24.36 -6.79
C GLN A 525 34.61 -23.65 -7.78
N ASP A 526 34.52 -23.97 -9.07
CA ASP A 526 35.31 -23.37 -10.14
C ASP A 526 35.03 -21.86 -10.35
N LEU A 527 33.93 -21.33 -9.79
CA LEU A 527 33.65 -19.89 -9.81
C LEU A 527 34.48 -19.10 -8.78
N HIS A 528 35.11 -19.77 -7.80
CA HIS A 528 35.92 -19.16 -6.73
C HIS A 528 35.22 -18.00 -5.99
N LEU A 529 33.91 -18.13 -5.78
CA LEU A 529 33.11 -17.11 -5.10
C LEU A 529 33.26 -17.15 -3.58
N LYS A 530 33.01 -16.01 -2.93
CA LYS A 530 32.97 -15.92 -1.46
C LYS A 530 31.82 -16.76 -0.88
N PRO A 531 32.04 -17.50 0.21
CA PRO A 531 31.00 -18.29 0.85
C PRO A 531 29.96 -17.42 1.59
N PRO A 532 28.65 -17.77 1.56
CA PRO A 532 28.04 -18.79 0.71
C PRO A 532 27.97 -18.30 -0.75
N PRO A 533 28.44 -19.10 -1.73
CA PRO A 533 28.50 -18.65 -3.13
C PRO A 533 27.14 -18.24 -3.66
N GLN A 534 27.06 -17.08 -4.30
CA GLN A 534 25.85 -16.58 -4.95
C GLN A 534 25.96 -16.79 -6.46
N LEU A 535 25.03 -17.57 -7.01
CA LEU A 535 24.93 -17.71 -8.46
C LEU A 535 24.24 -16.50 -9.07
N SER A 536 24.58 -16.17 -10.32
CA SER A 536 23.74 -15.28 -11.11
C SER A 536 22.37 -15.95 -11.34
N MET A 537 21.33 -15.16 -11.51
CA MET A 537 20.00 -15.70 -11.78
C MET A 537 19.99 -16.47 -13.10
N ILE A 538 20.76 -16.03 -14.10
CA ILE A 538 20.92 -16.77 -15.37
C ILE A 538 21.48 -18.18 -15.11
N GLN A 539 22.54 -18.31 -14.32
CA GLN A 539 23.14 -19.61 -13.97
C GLN A 539 22.13 -20.49 -13.21
N ALA A 540 21.47 -19.94 -12.20
CA ALA A 540 20.52 -20.65 -11.36
C ALA A 540 19.30 -21.14 -12.16
N LEU A 541 18.75 -20.30 -13.05
CA LEU A 541 17.64 -20.68 -13.94
C LEU A 541 18.05 -21.72 -14.97
N PHE A 542 19.26 -21.62 -15.54
CA PHE A 542 19.78 -22.62 -16.46
C PHE A 542 19.81 -24.00 -15.80
N LEU A 543 20.43 -24.11 -14.63
CA LEU A 543 20.49 -25.35 -13.86
C LEU A 543 19.08 -25.85 -13.48
N GLY A 544 18.23 -24.95 -12.96
CA GLY A 544 16.88 -25.29 -12.55
C GLY A 544 16.00 -25.79 -13.69
N ARG A 545 16.06 -25.15 -14.87
CA ARG A 545 15.32 -25.59 -16.05
C ARG A 545 15.91 -26.85 -16.67
N MET A 546 17.23 -27.05 -16.60
CA MET A 546 17.86 -28.29 -17.03
C MET A 546 17.33 -29.49 -16.24
N VAL A 547 17.22 -29.35 -14.91
CA VAL A 547 16.59 -30.37 -14.05
C VAL A 547 15.16 -30.66 -14.47
N LEU A 548 14.35 -29.62 -14.74
CA LEU A 548 12.95 -29.80 -15.17
C LEU A 548 12.86 -30.50 -16.52
N ALA A 549 13.70 -30.12 -17.47
CA ALA A 549 13.70 -30.70 -18.81
C ALA A 549 14.06 -32.18 -18.78
N MET A 550 15.06 -32.57 -17.97
CA MET A 550 15.48 -33.95 -17.81
C MET A 550 14.45 -34.77 -17.01
N ALA A 551 13.96 -34.25 -15.88
CA ALA A 551 13.02 -34.98 -15.01
C ALA A 551 11.61 -35.15 -15.62
N ASN A 552 11.20 -34.28 -16.55
CA ASN A 552 9.90 -34.35 -17.23
C ASN A 552 10.00 -34.87 -18.67
N HIS A 553 11.18 -35.33 -19.10
CA HIS A 553 11.44 -35.78 -20.46
C HIS A 553 10.94 -34.80 -21.55
N GLU A 554 11.32 -33.52 -21.42
CA GLU A 554 10.91 -32.48 -22.36
C GLU A 554 11.53 -32.76 -23.75
N LYS A 555 10.67 -33.18 -24.70
CA LYS A 555 11.05 -33.59 -26.06
C LYS A 555 11.98 -32.56 -26.72
N GLY A 556 13.09 -33.05 -27.29
CA GLY A 556 14.12 -32.24 -27.94
C GLY A 556 15.13 -31.64 -26.95
N ILE A 557 14.67 -31.00 -25.86
CA ILE A 557 15.54 -30.33 -24.89
C ILE A 557 16.32 -31.33 -24.02
N GLU A 558 15.66 -32.38 -23.52
CA GLU A 558 16.28 -33.38 -22.63
C GLU A 558 17.58 -33.94 -23.20
N THR A 559 17.56 -34.39 -24.47
CA THR A 559 18.73 -34.97 -25.13
C THR A 559 19.91 -34.02 -25.15
N THR A 560 19.67 -32.73 -25.38
CA THR A 560 20.71 -31.70 -25.34
C THR A 560 21.22 -31.49 -23.93
N CYS A 561 20.34 -31.43 -22.92
CA CYS A 561 20.74 -31.33 -21.52
C CYS A 561 21.60 -32.51 -21.05
N CYS A 562 21.23 -33.75 -21.40
CA CYS A 562 22.00 -34.95 -21.10
C CYS A 562 23.38 -34.93 -21.80
N LYS A 563 23.46 -34.50 -23.06
CA LYS A 563 24.74 -34.32 -23.77
C LYS A 563 25.65 -33.31 -23.06
N ILE A 564 25.10 -32.20 -22.58
CA ILE A 564 25.86 -31.18 -21.84
C ILE A 564 26.40 -31.74 -20.54
N LEU A 565 25.56 -32.47 -19.79
CA LEU A 565 25.95 -33.10 -18.55
C LEU A 565 27.10 -34.10 -18.75
N LEU A 566 27.02 -34.94 -19.79
CA LEU A 566 28.03 -35.96 -20.08
C LEU A 566 29.31 -35.41 -20.75
N ALA A 567 29.25 -34.23 -21.37
CA ALA A 567 30.38 -33.68 -22.11
C ALA A 567 31.56 -33.26 -21.21
N ARG A 568 31.31 -32.93 -19.93
CA ARG A 568 32.35 -32.40 -19.03
C ARG A 568 32.12 -32.87 -17.60
N PRO A 569 33.20 -33.05 -16.81
CA PRO A 569 33.10 -33.47 -15.41
C PRO A 569 32.51 -32.38 -14.47
N ALA A 570 32.53 -31.11 -14.88
CA ALA A 570 32.06 -29.98 -14.08
C ALA A 570 31.20 -29.01 -14.91
N ALA A 571 30.21 -28.39 -14.25
CA ALA A 571 29.39 -27.36 -14.86
C ALA A 571 30.20 -26.09 -15.12
N ARG A 572 30.32 -25.69 -16.38
CA ARG A 572 30.91 -24.38 -16.70
C ARG A 572 29.90 -23.30 -16.37
N LEU A 573 30.03 -22.62 -15.23
CA LEU A 573 29.07 -21.58 -14.83
C LEU A 573 29.52 -20.15 -15.23
N ASN A 574 30.81 -19.95 -15.56
CA ASN A 574 31.33 -18.64 -16.01
C ASN A 574 30.72 -18.15 -17.34
N HIS A 575 30.21 -19.07 -18.15
CA HIS A 575 29.42 -18.87 -19.38
C HIS A 575 28.34 -19.96 -19.37
N ILE A 576 27.21 -19.84 -20.09
CA ILE A 576 26.28 -20.98 -20.14
C ILE A 576 26.95 -22.13 -20.92
N PRO A 577 27.04 -23.35 -20.35
CA PRO A 577 27.68 -24.48 -21.00
C PRO A 577 27.07 -24.73 -22.38
N GLU A 578 27.94 -24.95 -23.37
CA GLU A 578 27.55 -25.48 -24.68
C GLU A 578 26.42 -24.67 -25.36
N PHE A 579 26.42 -23.33 -25.22
CA PHE A 579 25.49 -22.45 -25.93
C PHE A 579 25.45 -22.74 -27.43
N LYS A 580 26.61 -23.04 -28.03
CA LYS A 580 26.72 -23.50 -29.41
C LYS A 580 25.87 -24.74 -29.65
N SER A 581 25.87 -25.71 -28.75
CA SER A 581 25.04 -26.93 -28.84
C SER A 581 23.54 -26.65 -28.82
N PHE A 582 23.05 -25.60 -28.16
CA PHE A 582 21.65 -25.15 -28.29
C PHE A 582 21.36 -24.49 -29.65
N LEU A 583 22.32 -23.73 -30.20
CA LEU A 583 22.19 -23.08 -31.50
C LEU A 583 22.38 -24.01 -32.70
N THR A 584 23.19 -25.05 -32.53
CA THR A 584 23.63 -26.01 -33.55
C THR A 584 23.07 -27.42 -33.31
N ALA A 585 22.12 -27.60 -32.40
CA ALA A 585 21.43 -28.88 -32.21
C ALA A 585 20.85 -29.32 -33.57
N TYR A 586 21.41 -30.40 -34.12
CA TYR A 586 21.08 -30.95 -35.42
C TYR A 586 19.71 -31.63 -35.38
N SER A 587 18.69 -30.97 -35.92
CA SER A 587 17.54 -31.55 -36.64
C SER A 587 16.62 -30.42 -37.13
N GLU A 588 15.65 -30.76 -37.99
CA GLU A 588 14.61 -29.96 -38.65
C GLU A 588 14.32 -28.54 -38.11
N HIS A 589 13.94 -27.59 -38.99
CA HIS A 589 13.63 -26.19 -38.64
C HIS A 589 12.77 -25.99 -37.37
N LYS A 590 11.89 -26.95 -37.04
CA LYS A 590 11.04 -26.94 -35.85
C LYS A 590 11.84 -27.11 -34.54
N ASP A 591 12.84 -27.99 -34.51
CA ASP A 591 13.63 -28.28 -33.30
C ASP A 591 14.55 -27.11 -32.94
N LYS A 592 15.17 -26.47 -33.93
CA LYS A 592 16.00 -25.26 -33.74
C LYS A 592 15.23 -24.12 -33.07
N THR A 593 13.96 -23.94 -33.41
CA THR A 593 13.10 -22.89 -32.83
C THR A 593 12.80 -23.18 -31.35
N ILE A 594 12.60 -24.44 -30.99
CA ILE A 594 12.34 -24.86 -29.60
C ILE A 594 13.57 -24.64 -28.72
N HIS A 595 14.76 -25.02 -29.18
CA HIS A 595 16.02 -24.83 -28.44
C HIS A 595 16.33 -23.34 -28.19
N ASN A 596 16.23 -22.52 -29.24
CA ASN A 596 16.44 -21.07 -29.13
C ASN A 596 15.47 -20.44 -28.14
N ARG A 597 14.18 -20.79 -28.24
CA ARG A 597 13.15 -20.27 -27.34
C ARG A 597 13.41 -20.67 -25.90
N TRP A 598 13.70 -21.95 -25.63
CA TRP A 598 13.97 -22.45 -24.28
C TRP A 598 15.12 -21.66 -23.62
N PHE A 599 16.19 -21.42 -24.37
CA PHE A 599 17.35 -20.66 -23.91
C PHE A 599 17.05 -19.16 -23.74
N PHE A 600 16.37 -18.52 -24.69
CA PHE A 600 16.02 -17.11 -24.60
C PHE A 600 15.03 -16.81 -23.48
N GLU A 601 14.15 -17.74 -23.13
CA GLU A 601 13.30 -17.60 -21.94
C GLU A 601 14.13 -17.59 -20.65
N ILE A 602 15.23 -18.35 -20.56
CA ILE A 602 16.16 -18.27 -19.42
C ILE A 602 16.81 -16.89 -19.34
N LEU A 603 17.24 -16.33 -20.47
CA LEU A 603 17.85 -15.00 -20.49
C LEU A 603 16.85 -13.89 -20.15
N ARG A 604 15.62 -13.99 -20.68
CA ARG A 604 14.53 -13.06 -20.38
C ARG A 604 14.25 -13.04 -18.88
N ASP A 605 14.06 -14.23 -18.32
CA ASP A 605 13.67 -14.38 -16.93
C ASP A 605 14.86 -14.14 -15.98
N GLY A 606 16.09 -14.38 -16.44
CA GLY A 606 17.30 -14.32 -15.63
C GLY A 606 18.02 -12.98 -15.60
N THR A 607 17.82 -12.11 -16.58
CA THR A 607 18.51 -10.81 -16.62
C THR A 607 17.89 -9.83 -15.62
N ARG A 608 18.49 -9.70 -14.43
CA ARG A 608 17.91 -8.92 -13.32
C ARG A 608 18.90 -8.02 -12.57
N SER A 609 20.19 -8.34 -12.62
CA SER A 609 21.23 -7.74 -11.79
C SER A 609 22.51 -7.44 -12.58
N ALA A 610 23.43 -6.68 -11.98
CA ALA A 610 24.73 -6.41 -12.57
C ALA A 610 25.58 -7.69 -12.77
N SER A 611 25.46 -8.69 -11.88
CA SER A 611 26.10 -10.00 -12.06
C SER A 611 25.52 -10.77 -13.24
N ASP A 612 24.21 -10.65 -13.51
CA ASP A 612 23.59 -11.27 -14.69
C ASP A 612 24.07 -10.59 -15.98
N TRP A 613 24.20 -9.26 -15.95
CA TRP A 613 24.77 -8.49 -17.06
C TRP A 613 26.21 -8.93 -17.38
N LEU A 614 27.05 -9.14 -16.38
CA LEU A 614 28.43 -9.62 -16.60
C LEU A 614 28.45 -10.98 -17.32
N VAL A 615 27.58 -11.89 -16.88
CA VAL A 615 27.41 -13.21 -17.50
C VAL A 615 26.93 -13.08 -18.95
N LEU A 616 25.94 -12.23 -19.22
CA LEU A 616 25.43 -11.99 -20.58
C LEU A 616 26.49 -11.34 -21.49
N LYS A 617 27.25 -10.36 -20.97
CA LYS A 617 28.34 -9.70 -21.70
C LYS A 617 29.43 -10.70 -22.09
N ASN A 618 29.81 -11.60 -21.18
CA ASN A 618 30.84 -12.61 -21.44
C ASN A 618 30.43 -13.67 -22.50
N MET A 619 29.14 -13.73 -22.88
CA MET A 619 28.65 -14.66 -23.89
C MET A 619 28.55 -14.06 -25.31
N ASP A 620 28.76 -12.75 -25.48
CA ASP A 620 28.72 -12.06 -26.79
C ASP A 620 27.43 -12.32 -27.62
N LEU A 621 26.27 -12.43 -26.96
CA LEU A 621 25.01 -12.86 -27.59
C LEU A 621 24.29 -11.77 -28.40
N PHE A 622 24.71 -10.51 -28.28
CA PHE A 622 24.01 -9.36 -28.86
C PHE A 622 23.93 -9.40 -30.38
N ASN A 623 24.99 -9.84 -31.05
CA ASN A 623 25.00 -9.98 -32.51
C ASN A 623 24.01 -11.05 -32.97
N LEU A 624 23.93 -12.16 -32.25
CA LEU A 624 22.96 -13.21 -32.52
C LEU A 624 21.52 -12.70 -32.33
N PHE A 625 21.25 -11.94 -31.27
CA PHE A 625 19.93 -11.34 -31.07
C PHE A 625 19.52 -10.45 -32.24
N LEU A 626 20.43 -9.67 -32.85
CA LEU A 626 20.08 -8.88 -34.05
C LEU A 626 19.72 -9.76 -35.23
N VAL A 627 20.49 -10.83 -35.46
CA VAL A 627 20.24 -11.76 -36.57
C VAL A 627 18.87 -12.42 -36.40
N ILE A 628 18.56 -12.90 -35.19
CA ILE A 628 17.28 -13.54 -34.89
C ILE A 628 16.14 -12.54 -34.88
N PHE A 629 16.37 -11.29 -34.46
CA PHE A 629 15.35 -10.25 -34.54
C PHE A 629 14.98 -9.94 -36.00
N LYS A 630 15.98 -9.83 -36.89
CA LYS A 630 15.76 -9.57 -38.32
C LYS A 630 15.09 -10.75 -39.02
N CYS A 631 15.60 -11.97 -38.80
CA CYS A 631 15.19 -13.16 -39.55
C CYS A 631 14.12 -14.02 -38.87
N GLY A 632 13.84 -13.81 -37.58
CA GLY A 632 12.98 -14.66 -36.77
C GLY A 632 11.49 -14.29 -36.84
N LEU A 633 10.65 -15.19 -36.35
CA LEU A 633 9.20 -15.02 -36.27
C LEU A 633 8.83 -13.95 -35.22
N GLN A 634 7.61 -13.41 -35.31
CA GLN A 634 7.11 -12.38 -34.37
C GLN A 634 7.28 -12.76 -32.89
N LYS A 635 7.10 -14.04 -32.55
CA LYS A 635 7.27 -14.55 -31.16
C LYS A 635 8.72 -14.46 -30.68
N ASP A 636 9.69 -14.72 -31.55
CA ASP A 636 11.11 -14.67 -31.23
C ASP A 636 11.58 -13.21 -31.12
N ARG A 637 11.07 -12.34 -31.99
CA ARG A 637 11.29 -10.88 -31.92
C ARG A 637 10.81 -10.31 -30.60
N LEU A 638 9.58 -10.66 -30.18
CA LEU A 638 9.03 -10.23 -28.90
C LEU A 638 9.87 -10.72 -27.73
N LEU A 639 10.37 -11.96 -27.78
CA LEU A 639 11.22 -12.52 -26.74
C LEU A 639 12.54 -11.76 -26.63
N ILE A 640 13.17 -11.42 -27.76
CA ILE A 640 14.38 -10.59 -27.80
C ILE A 640 14.09 -9.21 -27.22
N LEU A 641 13.01 -8.54 -27.61
CA LEU A 641 12.63 -7.24 -27.04
C LEU A 641 12.44 -7.30 -25.52
N LYS A 642 11.88 -8.39 -24.98
CA LYS A 642 11.77 -8.57 -23.53
C LYS A 642 13.13 -8.79 -22.84
N ILE A 643 14.06 -9.50 -23.47
CA ILE A 643 15.45 -9.63 -22.96
C ILE A 643 16.12 -8.25 -22.94
N MET A 644 15.89 -7.45 -23.98
CA MET A 644 16.42 -6.10 -24.12
C MET A 644 15.91 -5.18 -23.04
N GLU A 645 14.60 -5.15 -22.87
CA GLU A 645 13.95 -4.39 -21.81
C GLU A 645 14.52 -4.76 -20.44
N ALA A 646 14.71 -6.05 -20.15
CA ALA A 646 15.32 -6.51 -18.91
C ALA A 646 16.78 -6.04 -18.76
N THR A 647 17.54 -6.05 -19.86
CA THR A 647 18.94 -5.63 -19.90
C THR A 647 19.10 -4.13 -19.69
N PHE A 648 18.30 -3.31 -20.37
CA PHE A 648 18.39 -1.84 -20.31
C PHE A 648 17.96 -1.27 -18.95
N ARG A 649 17.27 -2.03 -18.10
CA ARG A 649 16.97 -1.63 -16.72
C ARG A 649 18.19 -1.73 -15.80
N ILE A 650 19.27 -2.39 -16.23
CA ILE A 650 20.48 -2.59 -15.44
C ILE A 650 21.46 -1.44 -15.76
N HIS A 651 21.73 -0.59 -14.77
CA HIS A 651 22.53 0.63 -14.94
C HIS A 651 23.93 0.41 -15.60
N PRO A 652 24.70 -0.65 -15.26
CA PRO A 652 25.93 -0.97 -16.00
C PRO A 652 25.76 -1.29 -17.49
N ALA A 653 24.57 -1.72 -17.93
CA ALA A 653 24.31 -2.01 -19.33
C ALA A 653 24.03 -0.73 -20.15
N THR A 654 23.46 0.30 -19.52
CA THR A 654 23.12 1.59 -20.18
C THR A 654 24.31 2.53 -20.32
N ASN A 655 25.25 2.53 -19.35
CA ASN A 655 26.45 3.38 -19.40
C ASN A 655 27.59 2.78 -20.25
N GLY A 656 27.33 2.61 -21.56
CA GLY A 656 28.36 2.27 -22.56
C GLY A 656 28.46 0.79 -22.96
N GLY A 657 27.65 -0.11 -22.38
CA GLY A 657 27.67 -1.54 -22.69
C GLY A 657 26.81 -1.98 -23.88
N THR A 658 25.70 -1.27 -24.14
CA THR A 658 24.68 -1.69 -25.13
C THR A 658 24.30 -0.60 -26.15
N GLY A 659 24.90 0.60 -26.06
CA GLY A 659 24.54 1.76 -26.88
C GLY A 659 24.56 1.53 -28.40
N PRO A 660 25.66 1.00 -28.99
CA PRO A 660 25.73 0.69 -30.42
C PRO A 660 24.65 -0.29 -30.90
N TRP A 661 24.23 -1.18 -30.00
CA TRP A 661 23.26 -2.20 -30.28
C TRP A 661 21.81 -1.69 -30.18
N ALA A 662 21.52 -0.86 -29.18
CA ALA A 662 20.24 -0.15 -29.08
C ALA A 662 19.97 0.68 -30.34
N LEU A 663 20.99 1.38 -30.84
CA LEU A 663 20.91 2.13 -32.10
C LEU A 663 20.63 1.22 -33.31
N SER A 664 21.34 0.08 -33.41
CA SER A 664 21.14 -0.91 -34.48
C SER A 664 19.74 -1.54 -34.48
N LEU A 665 19.17 -1.79 -33.30
CA LEU A 665 17.80 -2.28 -33.17
C LEU A 665 16.77 -1.19 -33.52
N MET A 666 16.95 0.04 -33.04
CA MET A 666 16.08 1.16 -33.42
C MET A 666 16.02 1.32 -34.94
N MET A 667 17.17 1.25 -35.61
CA MET A 667 17.23 1.28 -37.07
C MET A 667 16.51 0.09 -37.72
N ALA A 668 16.66 -1.12 -37.17
CA ALA A 668 15.94 -2.30 -37.66
C ALA A 668 14.41 -2.16 -37.54
N ILE A 669 13.92 -1.65 -36.40
CA ILE A 669 12.48 -1.39 -36.17
C ILE A 669 11.96 -0.33 -37.15
N ILE A 670 12.69 0.78 -37.33
CA ILE A 670 12.31 1.86 -38.24
C ILE A 670 12.23 1.37 -39.70
N ILE A 671 13.17 0.54 -40.13
CA ILE A 671 13.17 -0.05 -41.48
C ILE A 671 11.96 -0.97 -41.68
N GLU A 672 11.63 -1.82 -40.69
CA GLU A 672 10.43 -2.66 -40.76
C GLU A 672 9.13 -1.85 -40.79
N TRP A 673 9.03 -0.80 -39.96
CA TRP A 673 7.87 0.10 -39.97
C TRP A 673 7.68 0.80 -41.32
N LYS A 674 8.78 1.28 -41.92
CA LYS A 674 8.76 1.89 -43.25
C LYS A 674 8.38 0.90 -44.36
N LEU A 675 8.78 -0.36 -44.26
CA LEU A 675 8.41 -1.42 -45.20
C LEU A 675 6.93 -1.81 -45.09
N VAL A 676 6.40 -1.93 -43.87
CA VAL A 676 4.96 -2.21 -43.64
C VAL A 676 4.11 -1.08 -44.19
N TYR A 677 4.47 0.18 -43.94
CA TYR A 677 3.72 1.34 -44.45
C TYR A 677 3.68 1.40 -45.99
N LYS A 678 4.79 1.00 -46.65
CA LYS A 678 4.91 1.03 -48.11
C LYS A 678 4.13 -0.09 -48.82
N PHE A 679 3.83 -1.19 -48.12
CA PHE A 679 3.02 -2.31 -48.62
C PHE A 679 1.53 -2.18 -48.30
N THR A 680 1.15 -1.37 -47.31
CA THR A 680 -0.26 -1.05 -47.01
C THR A 680 -0.79 0.15 -47.79
N SER A 681 0.10 0.92 -48.43
CA SER A 681 -0.23 2.09 -49.26
C SER A 681 -0.13 1.81 -50.77
N SER A 682 -0.09 0.53 -51.16
CA SER A 682 -0.16 0.02 -52.55
C SER A 682 -1.27 -1.02 -52.61
#